data_AF-A0A8H5R4W0-F1
#
_entry.id   AF-A0A8H5R4W0-F1
#
_cell.length_a   1.000
_cell.length_b   1.000
_cell.length_c   1.000
_cell.angle_alpha   90.00
_cell.angle_beta   90.00
_cell.angle_gamma   90.00
#
_symmetry.space_group_name_H-M   'P 1'
#
loop_
_entity.id
_entity.type
_entity.pdbx_description
1 polymer ?
#
loop_
_entity_poly.entity_id
_entity_poly.type
_entity_poly.pdbx_seq_one_letter_code
_entity_poly.pdbx_strand_id
1 'polypeptide(L)'
;MATQAAYQAEKVIGHGDNAVTAQDVTSYREPGAGESSETMKALAWISKNKVQMVDAPKPKIIEDRDVILKVTGSTVCGSDLHLLHGTVVQLSEGDILGHEFCGVVDQVGSAVKGIDVGKRYVASFQIACGDCFFCKQKLSSQCEKTNSNTTERAMYGGRTAGMFGYSHFTGGFAGGQAEYVRVPLGDVNLLEIPNDVPDEKALYLSDVLATSYNAVKDTAVYPNDSVAIFGAGPIGQMAGVFAIKEGASQIIFVDTEPRLSFIRDHWPAEHKDKLELVDYKHLSHGVTNKPTVVSRLKELTGNRGPDCAIECAAGEYAKGWMHWLEMAVGIETDTSEIINEMIEGVRNYGRCGVTGVYVGYTNHFNIGSLMERGIRLIGNGQAPVHKYWHELLEMIQKGELDPAQMLSHRVRLEDLDKVYYKFEKREDGMQKIFVETKFSFPQDPSTPSTNVPVLPASPSPSPDSPINNVTMTLVPVTIESANAHNSCQFLFPTRRGDYLIQVSWPLCWNHRTPVDDDTVVSTLYVVDGNAYFFTATDIARRLEFTHQTRVVIVAVGYPNKTGVFDKRRNGDLTPESSDGVYDTPPGPDGKPSLGPFGGASDFLDIIKNDIQPYIENALFPNVPLATGPKALFGHSYGGLFTLNALFTKPESFDTFIVASPSIWFNNCSIVRDQEQRFDERDPLTGRAPRLLVMFGGAEQTLIQLPGESDEKFEKKQKGATQRKMRDNALALVARMKESRHLRNVWCWEFEGEDHGCAAPCALQRGLLRFLMDQRAGQ
;
A
#
# COMPACT_ATOMS: atom_id res chain seq x y z
N MET A 1 -11.05 6.21 5.28
CA MET A 1 -11.93 6.15 6.47
C MET A 1 -11.15 6.13 7.78
N ALA A 2 -10.16 5.25 8.01
CA ALA A 2 -9.42 5.22 9.28
C ALA A 2 -8.66 6.52 9.63
N THR A 3 -7.89 7.10 8.71
CA THR A 3 -7.13 8.35 8.95
C THR A 3 -8.04 9.55 9.24
N GLN A 4 -9.13 9.71 8.48
CA GLN A 4 -10.15 10.75 8.71
C GLN A 4 -10.93 10.53 10.02
N ALA A 5 -11.24 9.27 10.38
CA ALA A 5 -11.88 8.97 11.66
C ALA A 5 -10.95 9.30 12.86
N ALA A 6 -9.65 9.04 12.72
CA ALA A 6 -8.65 9.45 13.71
C ALA A 6 -8.60 10.99 13.84
N TYR A 7 -8.70 11.73 12.74
CA TYR A 7 -8.81 13.19 12.79
C TYR A 7 -10.07 13.67 13.50
N GLN A 8 -11.24 13.08 13.19
CA GLN A 8 -12.48 13.45 13.88
C GLN A 8 -12.43 13.11 15.39
N ALA A 9 -11.78 12.00 15.76
CA ALA A 9 -11.54 11.67 17.16
C ALA A 9 -10.60 12.67 17.83
N GLU A 10 -9.56 13.13 17.14
CA GLU A 10 -8.63 14.13 17.65
C GLU A 10 -9.33 15.47 17.91
N LYS A 11 -10.23 15.93 17.02
CA LYS A 11 -11.05 17.13 17.26
C LYS A 11 -11.88 17.08 18.54
N VAL A 12 -12.25 15.88 19.00
CA VAL A 12 -13.00 15.66 20.23
C VAL A 12 -12.07 15.63 21.46
N ILE A 13 -10.86 15.09 21.31
CA ILE A 13 -9.84 15.04 22.37
C ILE A 13 -9.25 16.43 22.62
N GLY A 14 -9.09 17.23 21.56
CA GLY A 14 -8.59 18.59 21.60
C GLY A 14 -7.06 18.70 21.60
N HIS A 15 -6.61 19.91 21.29
CA HIS A 15 -5.21 20.31 21.26
C HIS A 15 -4.70 20.77 22.64
N GLY A 16 -3.38 20.69 22.84
CA GLY A 16 -2.71 21.40 23.93
C GLY A 16 -2.71 22.92 23.73
N ASP A 17 -2.45 23.68 24.80
CA ASP A 17 -2.47 25.16 24.84
C ASP A 17 -1.12 25.82 24.53
N ASN A 18 -0.15 25.05 24.05
CA ASN A 18 1.24 25.46 23.90
C ASN A 18 1.60 26.03 22.52
N ALA A 19 0.67 26.02 21.57
CA ALA A 19 0.93 26.43 20.20
C ALA A 19 1.09 27.95 20.09
N VAL A 20 2.13 28.41 19.40
CA VAL A 20 2.40 29.85 19.16
C VAL A 20 2.11 30.27 17.72
N THR A 21 1.49 29.39 16.94
CA THR A 21 1.06 29.66 15.57
C THR A 21 -0.24 28.92 15.26
N ALA A 22 -1.05 29.50 14.39
CA ALA A 22 -2.30 28.93 13.91
C ALA A 22 -2.06 27.61 13.16
N GLN A 23 -2.64 26.54 13.71
CA GLN A 23 -2.64 25.16 13.19
C GLN A 23 -3.95 24.85 12.47
N ASP A 24 -4.03 23.67 11.86
CA ASP A 24 -5.19 23.20 11.09
C ASP A 24 -5.60 24.13 9.93
N VAL A 25 -4.60 24.74 9.30
CA VAL A 25 -4.75 25.55 8.09
C VAL A 25 -4.09 24.80 6.93
N THR A 26 -4.83 23.85 6.34
CA THR A 26 -4.29 22.87 5.38
C THR A 26 -4.71 23.11 3.93
N SER A 27 -5.79 23.87 3.69
CA SER A 27 -6.36 24.07 2.35
C SER A 27 -6.63 25.52 1.97
N TYR A 28 -6.50 26.44 2.93
CA TYR A 28 -6.86 27.87 2.84
C TYR A 28 -8.32 28.14 2.49
N ARG A 29 -9.18 27.13 2.53
CA ARG A 29 -10.64 27.26 2.31
C ARG A 29 -11.36 27.74 3.56
N GLU A 30 -10.70 27.68 4.70
CA GLU A 30 -11.23 28.10 5.99
C GLU A 30 -11.46 29.62 5.99
N PRO A 31 -12.54 30.13 6.59
CA PRO A 31 -12.81 31.56 6.66
C PRO A 31 -11.62 32.32 7.26
N GLY A 32 -11.03 33.21 6.47
CA GLY A 32 -9.89 34.01 6.93
C GLY A 32 -8.52 33.34 6.79
N ALA A 33 -8.40 32.23 6.06
CA ALA A 33 -7.10 31.63 5.71
C ALA A 33 -6.61 31.96 4.28
N GLY A 34 -7.54 32.13 3.33
CA GLY A 34 -7.25 32.45 1.94
C GLY A 34 -7.94 33.72 1.43
N GLU A 35 -7.48 34.20 0.27
CA GLU A 35 -8.07 35.30 -0.48
C GLU A 35 -9.42 34.91 -1.09
N SER A 36 -10.38 35.82 -1.03
CA SER A 36 -11.76 35.54 -1.51
C SER A 36 -11.92 35.59 -3.03
N SER A 37 -10.97 36.20 -3.74
CA SER A 37 -11.06 36.48 -5.19
C SER A 37 -9.89 35.94 -6.02
N GLU A 38 -8.83 35.44 -5.37
CA GLU A 38 -7.65 34.88 -6.05
C GLU A 38 -7.50 33.40 -5.72
N THR A 39 -7.29 32.58 -6.74
CA THR A 39 -7.03 31.15 -6.62
C THR A 39 -5.64 30.79 -7.15
N MET A 40 -5.13 29.65 -6.71
CA MET A 40 -3.88 29.04 -7.13
C MET A 40 -4.05 27.55 -7.40
N LYS A 41 -3.13 26.97 -8.17
CA LYS A 41 -3.00 25.52 -8.28
C LYS A 41 -2.26 24.94 -7.08
N ALA A 42 -2.75 23.82 -6.56
CA ALA A 42 -2.13 23.06 -5.48
C ALA A 42 -2.44 21.57 -5.61
N LEU A 43 -1.51 20.71 -5.18
CA LEU A 43 -1.77 19.28 -5.03
C LEU A 43 -2.43 19.03 -3.67
N ALA A 44 -3.65 18.51 -3.70
CA ALA A 44 -4.38 18.16 -2.50
C ALA A 44 -4.53 16.65 -2.35
N TRP A 45 -4.47 16.18 -1.11
CA TRP A 45 -4.89 14.83 -0.75
C TRP A 45 -6.42 14.74 -0.77
N ILE A 46 -6.96 13.76 -1.49
CA ILE A 46 -8.41 13.56 -1.61
C ILE A 46 -8.86 12.39 -0.74
N SER A 47 -8.16 11.27 -0.88
CA SER A 47 -8.40 10.07 -0.10
C SER A 47 -7.22 9.11 -0.21
N LYS A 48 -7.26 7.98 0.51
CA LYS A 48 -6.23 6.94 0.41
C LYS A 48 -6.03 6.53 -1.05
N ASN A 49 -4.77 6.57 -1.49
CA ASN A 49 -4.27 6.33 -2.83
C ASN A 49 -4.75 7.35 -3.89
N LYS A 50 -5.22 8.53 -3.47
CA LYS A 50 -5.72 9.57 -4.37
C LYS A 50 -5.28 10.97 -3.95
N VAL A 51 -4.45 11.56 -4.79
CA VAL A 51 -4.13 13.00 -4.80
C VAL A 51 -4.72 13.63 -6.07
N GLN A 52 -4.91 14.94 -6.06
CA GLN A 52 -5.47 15.65 -7.20
C GLN A 52 -4.95 17.09 -7.25
N MET A 53 -4.66 17.58 -8.46
CA MET A 53 -4.47 19.01 -8.66
C MET A 53 -5.80 19.75 -8.55
N VAL A 54 -5.87 20.72 -7.63
CA VAL A 54 -7.07 21.50 -7.34
C VAL A 54 -6.80 23.00 -7.51
N ASP A 55 -7.87 23.77 -7.71
CA ASP A 55 -7.86 25.20 -7.44
C ASP A 55 -8.13 25.41 -5.93
N ALA A 56 -7.22 26.12 -5.28
CA ALA A 56 -7.30 26.51 -3.87
C ALA A 56 -7.22 28.03 -3.75
N PRO A 57 -7.80 28.66 -2.71
CA PRO A 57 -7.59 30.08 -2.46
C PRO A 57 -6.10 30.40 -2.30
N LYS A 58 -5.65 31.54 -2.83
CA LYS A 58 -4.31 32.06 -2.54
C LYS A 58 -4.20 32.32 -1.03
N PRO A 59 -3.14 31.89 -0.33
CA PRO A 59 -2.99 32.16 1.09
C PRO A 59 -2.80 33.65 1.37
N LYS A 60 -3.25 34.09 2.55
CA LYS A 60 -2.97 35.44 3.07
C LYS A 60 -2.18 35.36 4.38
N ILE A 61 -1.67 36.51 4.81
CA ILE A 61 -1.12 36.67 6.16
C ILE A 61 -2.25 36.43 7.18
N ILE A 62 -2.05 35.44 8.06
CA ILE A 62 -2.98 35.11 9.16
C ILE A 62 -2.42 35.67 10.47
N GLU A 63 -1.10 35.57 10.66
CA GLU A 63 -0.37 36.03 11.84
C GLU A 63 0.76 36.99 11.44
N ASP A 64 1.10 37.94 12.31
CA ASP A 64 2.06 39.01 12.00
C ASP A 64 3.48 38.54 11.65
N ARG A 65 3.82 37.29 11.93
CA ARG A 65 5.12 36.68 11.59
C ARG A 65 5.06 35.73 10.38
N ASP A 66 3.95 35.69 9.68
CA ASP A 66 3.82 34.88 8.47
C ASP A 66 4.59 35.49 7.31
N VAL A 67 5.03 34.63 6.40
CA VAL A 67 5.55 35.00 5.08
C VAL A 67 4.77 34.21 4.02
N ILE A 68 4.39 34.87 2.92
CA ILE A 68 3.82 34.20 1.75
C ILE A 68 4.90 34.08 0.68
N LEU A 69 5.18 32.86 0.23
CA LEU A 69 6.09 32.59 -0.88
C LEU A 69 5.31 32.34 -2.18
N LYS A 70 5.81 32.89 -3.29
CA LYS A 70 5.61 32.36 -4.65
C LYS A 70 6.55 31.18 -4.81
N VAL A 71 6.01 29.96 -4.82
CA VAL A 71 6.83 28.75 -4.90
C VAL A 71 7.51 28.72 -6.27
N THR A 72 8.84 28.74 -6.29
CA THR A 72 9.64 28.64 -7.53
C THR A 72 10.16 27.23 -7.76
N GLY A 73 10.15 26.38 -6.74
CA GLY A 73 10.42 24.96 -6.87
C GLY A 73 9.87 24.17 -5.69
N SER A 74 9.35 22.98 -5.98
CA SER A 74 8.98 21.96 -4.98
C SER A 74 9.56 20.60 -5.40
N THR A 75 9.37 19.56 -4.59
CA THR A 75 9.67 18.17 -4.97
C THR A 75 8.62 17.23 -4.39
N VAL A 76 8.73 15.94 -4.72
CA VAL A 76 8.10 14.83 -4.02
C VAL A 76 9.15 14.12 -3.16
N CYS A 77 8.80 13.84 -1.91
CA CYS A 77 9.58 13.04 -0.97
C CYS A 77 9.08 11.59 -0.93
N GLY A 78 9.92 10.65 -0.48
CA GLY A 78 9.46 9.29 -0.19
C GLY A 78 8.35 9.27 0.88
N SER A 79 8.42 10.18 1.86
CA SER A 79 7.41 10.32 2.91
C SER A 79 6.05 10.78 2.37
N ASP A 80 6.01 11.49 1.24
CA ASP A 80 4.73 11.87 0.61
C ASP A 80 3.95 10.65 0.10
N LEU A 81 4.63 9.53 -0.19
CA LEU A 81 3.96 8.27 -0.54
C LEU A 81 3.25 7.66 0.68
N HIS A 82 3.78 7.84 1.89
CA HIS A 82 3.07 7.46 3.13
C HIS A 82 1.77 8.26 3.30
N LEU A 83 1.78 9.56 2.92
CA LEU A 83 0.59 10.40 2.88
C LEU A 83 -0.40 9.91 1.81
N LEU A 84 0.08 9.62 0.59
CA LEU A 84 -0.72 9.05 -0.49
C LEU A 84 -1.44 7.77 -0.02
N HIS A 85 -0.73 6.85 0.62
CA HIS A 85 -1.29 5.58 1.12
C HIS A 85 -2.12 5.71 2.40
N GLY A 86 -2.16 6.90 2.99
CA GLY A 86 -2.87 7.17 4.24
C GLY A 86 -2.35 6.34 5.42
N THR A 87 -1.05 6.02 5.43
CA THR A 87 -0.37 5.35 6.55
C THR A 87 -0.08 6.34 7.67
N VAL A 88 0.19 7.61 7.33
CA VAL A 88 0.16 8.71 8.30
C VAL A 88 -1.28 9.02 8.67
N VAL A 89 -1.54 9.09 9.97
CA VAL A 89 -2.88 9.32 10.52
C VAL A 89 -3.26 10.79 10.46
N GLN A 90 -4.56 11.06 10.63
CA GLN A 90 -5.15 12.38 10.69
C GLN A 90 -4.96 13.24 9.42
N LEU A 91 -5.04 12.63 8.24
CA LEU A 91 -5.23 13.33 6.98
C LEU A 91 -6.70 13.68 6.77
N SER A 92 -6.97 14.88 6.27
CA SER A 92 -8.28 15.37 5.86
C SER A 92 -8.35 15.58 4.36
N GLU A 93 -9.53 15.39 3.78
CA GLU A 93 -9.76 15.69 2.36
C GLU A 93 -9.51 17.18 2.12
N GLY A 94 -8.69 17.50 1.11
CA GLY A 94 -8.32 18.85 0.73
C GLY A 94 -6.99 19.35 1.28
N ASP A 95 -6.32 18.57 2.14
CA ASP A 95 -5.00 18.94 2.66
C ASP A 95 -3.99 19.12 1.52
N ILE A 96 -3.39 20.30 1.41
CA ILE A 96 -2.35 20.61 0.43
C ILE A 96 -1.04 19.96 0.88
N LEU A 97 -0.43 19.15 0.01
CA LEU A 97 0.76 18.36 0.35
C LEU A 97 2.08 19.10 0.05
N GLY A 98 3.18 18.49 0.51
CA GLY A 98 4.55 18.88 0.16
C GLY A 98 5.28 19.71 1.21
N HIS A 99 6.41 19.19 1.67
CA HIS A 99 7.21 19.81 2.74
C HIS A 99 8.59 20.29 2.28
N GLU A 100 8.88 20.16 0.99
CA GLU A 100 10.17 20.52 0.40
C GLU A 100 9.96 21.56 -0.71
N PHE A 101 10.20 22.84 -0.40
CA PHE A 101 9.97 23.93 -1.34
C PHE A 101 10.87 25.14 -1.11
N CYS A 102 11.05 25.90 -2.18
CA CYS A 102 11.67 27.22 -2.18
C CYS A 102 10.83 28.21 -3.00
N GLY A 103 11.04 29.49 -2.79
CA GLY A 103 10.24 30.51 -3.45
C GLY A 103 10.73 31.93 -3.28
N VAL A 104 10.08 32.83 -4.00
CA VAL A 104 10.28 34.28 -3.88
C VAL A 104 9.24 34.84 -2.91
N VAL A 105 9.66 35.69 -1.98
CA VAL A 105 8.74 36.33 -1.03
C VAL A 105 7.75 37.25 -1.76
N ASP A 106 6.45 36.96 -1.61
CA ASP A 106 5.34 37.79 -2.11
C ASP A 106 4.91 38.81 -1.06
N GLN A 107 4.74 38.38 0.19
CA GLN A 107 4.23 39.19 1.29
C GLN A 107 4.90 38.80 2.61
N VAL A 108 5.04 39.78 3.50
CA VAL A 108 5.56 39.59 4.86
C VAL A 108 4.58 40.19 5.86
N GLY A 109 4.37 39.50 6.98
CA GLY A 109 3.61 40.01 8.10
C GLY A 109 4.33 41.17 8.81
N SER A 110 3.57 41.93 9.59
CA SER A 110 4.05 43.20 10.19
C SER A 110 5.20 43.04 11.20
N ALA A 111 5.39 41.83 11.75
CA ALA A 111 6.40 41.50 12.75
C ALA A 111 7.56 40.65 12.21
N VAL A 112 7.57 40.32 10.92
CA VAL A 112 8.68 39.61 10.27
C VAL A 112 9.94 40.48 10.24
N LYS A 113 11.10 39.87 10.51
CA LYS A 113 12.41 40.54 10.48
C LYS A 113 13.38 39.74 9.61
N GLY A 114 14.27 40.44 8.91
CA GLY A 114 15.36 39.80 8.15
C GLY A 114 14.92 39.05 6.89
N ILE A 115 13.68 39.25 6.44
CA ILE A 115 13.12 38.66 5.21
C ILE A 115 12.67 39.81 4.29
N ASP A 116 13.16 39.80 3.06
CA ASP A 116 12.89 40.86 2.08
C ASP A 116 11.94 40.37 0.97
N VAL A 117 10.93 41.18 0.66
CA VAL A 117 10.02 40.93 -0.48
C VAL A 117 10.81 40.91 -1.79
N GLY A 118 10.54 39.94 -2.65
CA GLY A 118 11.22 39.75 -3.93
C GLY A 118 12.54 38.98 -3.87
N LYS A 119 13.02 38.60 -2.68
CA LYS A 119 14.18 37.70 -2.51
C LYS A 119 13.75 36.23 -2.46
N ARG A 120 14.70 35.34 -2.77
CA ARG A 120 14.52 33.88 -2.80
C ARG A 120 14.86 33.28 -1.45
N TYR A 121 14.04 32.34 -0.99
CA TYR A 121 14.27 31.59 0.25
C TYR A 121 13.89 30.13 0.07
N VAL A 122 14.60 29.25 0.78
CA VAL A 122 14.22 27.85 1.00
C VAL A 122 13.58 27.73 2.38
N ALA A 123 12.49 26.97 2.45
CA ALA A 123 11.79 26.71 3.72
C ALA A 123 12.29 25.42 4.35
N SER A 124 12.58 25.46 5.65
CA SER A 124 12.73 24.22 6.43
C SER A 124 11.41 23.44 6.41
N PHE A 125 11.47 22.13 6.20
CA PHE A 125 10.26 21.28 6.22
C PHE A 125 9.54 21.32 7.60
N GLN A 126 10.29 21.66 8.64
CA GLN A 126 9.82 21.86 10.00
C GLN A 126 9.52 23.33 10.29
N ILE A 127 8.48 23.56 11.07
CA ILE A 127 8.11 24.85 11.60
C ILE A 127 8.65 24.93 13.03
N ALA A 128 9.68 25.73 13.24
CA ALA A 128 10.29 25.98 14.53
C ALA A 128 9.88 27.35 15.08
N CYS A 129 9.81 27.49 16.40
CA CYS A 129 9.44 28.75 17.05
C CYS A 129 10.61 29.71 17.30
N GLY A 130 11.85 29.22 17.21
CA GLY A 130 13.08 29.99 17.47
C GLY A 130 13.50 30.06 18.94
N ASP A 131 12.56 29.95 19.88
CA ASP A 131 12.83 30.34 21.28
C ASP A 131 12.71 29.20 22.33
N CYS A 132 12.13 28.05 21.99
CA CYS A 132 11.97 26.95 22.93
C CYS A 132 13.30 26.24 23.24
N PHE A 133 13.30 25.29 24.18
CA PHE A 133 14.51 24.60 24.63
C PHE A 133 15.28 23.95 23.47
N PHE A 134 14.57 23.27 22.57
CA PHE A 134 15.15 22.62 21.39
C PHE A 134 15.55 23.62 20.30
N CYS A 135 14.73 24.65 20.05
CA CYS A 135 15.03 25.67 19.04
C CYS A 135 16.32 26.43 19.36
N LYS A 136 16.59 26.75 20.64
CA LYS A 136 17.84 27.38 21.08
C LYS A 136 19.08 26.53 20.80
N GLN A 137 18.91 25.22 20.68
CA GLN A 137 19.96 24.26 20.32
C GLN A 137 19.95 23.92 18.82
N LYS A 138 19.14 24.63 18.02
CA LYS A 138 18.90 24.38 16.60
C LYS A 138 18.31 23.00 16.30
N LEU A 139 17.70 22.34 17.29
CA LEU A 139 16.99 21.07 17.14
C LEU A 139 15.56 21.34 16.65
N SER A 140 15.43 21.91 15.45
CA SER A 140 14.18 22.45 14.90
C SER A 140 13.05 21.42 14.83
N SER A 141 13.38 20.14 14.65
CA SER A 141 12.42 19.05 14.48
C SER A 141 11.65 18.69 15.74
N GLN A 142 12.14 19.15 16.90
CA GLN A 142 11.57 18.89 18.22
C GLN A 142 11.01 20.19 18.84
N CYS A 143 10.57 21.14 18.02
CA CYS A 143 9.99 22.38 18.50
C CYS A 143 8.77 22.12 19.41
N GLU A 144 8.79 22.70 20.62
CA GLU A 144 7.75 22.45 21.63
C GLU A 144 6.44 23.23 21.39
N LYS A 145 6.43 24.17 20.43
CA LYS A 145 5.43 25.24 20.37
C LYS A 145 4.67 25.35 19.04
N THR A 146 4.91 24.44 18.12
CA THR A 146 4.36 24.52 16.75
C THR A 146 3.48 23.33 16.40
N ASN A 147 3.43 22.34 17.29
CA ASN A 147 2.54 21.20 17.20
C ASN A 147 1.88 21.01 18.59
N SER A 148 0.55 21.04 18.63
CA SER A 148 -0.24 20.84 19.84
C SER A 148 -0.97 19.51 19.87
N ASN A 149 -0.63 18.58 18.97
CA ASN A 149 -1.29 17.29 18.87
C ASN A 149 -1.06 16.45 20.14
N THR A 150 -2.13 16.13 20.84
CA THR A 150 -2.08 15.37 22.10
C THR A 150 -1.91 13.87 21.86
N THR A 151 -2.34 13.37 20.70
CA THR A 151 -2.22 11.96 20.30
C THR A 151 -0.76 11.59 20.04
N GLU A 152 -0.03 12.42 19.30
CA GLU A 152 1.40 12.21 19.06
C GLU A 152 2.19 12.17 20.38
N ARG A 153 1.90 13.12 21.30
CA ARG A 153 2.49 13.14 22.64
C ARG A 153 2.26 11.84 23.41
N ALA A 154 1.04 11.30 23.35
CA ALA A 154 0.72 10.03 23.99
C ALA A 154 1.44 8.85 23.31
N MET A 155 1.59 8.90 22.00
CA MET A 155 2.20 7.83 21.20
C MET A 155 3.72 7.74 21.40
N TYR A 156 4.42 8.87 21.42
CA TYR A 156 5.89 8.92 21.43
C TYR A 156 6.50 9.37 22.76
N GLY A 157 5.69 9.77 23.75
CA GLY A 157 6.16 10.35 25.01
C GLY A 157 6.66 11.80 24.90
N GLY A 158 6.86 12.28 23.68
CA GLY A 158 7.13 13.66 23.29
C GLY A 158 6.39 13.97 21.99
N ARG A 159 6.65 15.12 21.38
CA ARG A 159 6.03 15.51 20.10
C ARG A 159 7.06 16.13 19.19
N THR A 160 6.84 16.00 17.89
CA THR A 160 7.66 16.68 16.90
C THR A 160 7.23 18.13 16.71
N ALA A 161 7.98 18.88 15.91
CA ALA A 161 7.61 20.21 15.44
C ALA A 161 6.37 20.19 14.53
N GLY A 162 5.90 21.37 14.13
CA GLY A 162 4.92 21.45 13.04
C GLY A 162 5.61 21.07 11.73
N MET A 163 4.92 20.43 10.79
CA MET A 163 5.47 20.08 9.48
C MET A 163 4.53 20.53 8.37
N PHE A 164 5.09 21.12 7.32
CA PHE A 164 4.33 21.54 6.14
C PHE A 164 3.76 20.34 5.40
N GLY A 165 2.56 20.45 4.85
CA GLY A 165 1.98 19.50 3.90
C GLY A 165 1.98 18.03 4.31
N TYR A 166 1.93 17.75 5.61
CA TYR A 166 2.04 16.41 6.17
C TYR A 166 0.67 15.91 6.63
N SER A 167 0.29 16.06 7.90
CA SER A 167 -1.09 15.86 8.35
C SER A 167 -1.40 16.66 9.62
N HIS A 168 -2.63 16.59 10.12
CA HIS A 168 -3.01 17.17 11.42
C HIS A 168 -2.27 16.53 12.61
N PHE A 169 -1.69 15.34 12.41
CA PHE A 169 -0.81 14.69 13.39
C PHE A 169 0.43 15.51 13.72
N THR A 170 0.87 16.35 12.76
CA THR A 170 2.02 17.25 12.88
C THR A 170 1.60 18.72 12.80
N GLY A 171 0.40 19.05 13.30
CA GLY A 171 -0.12 20.41 13.42
C GLY A 171 -0.91 20.97 12.23
N GLY A 172 -1.07 20.21 11.14
CA GLY A 172 -2.03 20.56 10.09
C GLY A 172 -1.69 21.86 9.34
N PHE A 173 -0.52 21.90 8.70
CA PHE A 173 -0.10 23.04 7.88
C PHE A 173 -0.14 22.69 6.40
N ALA A 174 -0.67 23.58 5.57
CA ALA A 174 -0.64 23.45 4.12
C ALA A 174 0.80 23.38 3.58
N GLY A 175 1.01 22.54 2.56
CA GLY A 175 2.32 22.33 1.94
C GLY A 175 2.64 23.20 0.73
N GLY A 176 3.86 23.05 0.23
CA GLY A 176 4.45 23.81 -0.86
C GLY A 176 4.35 23.17 -2.25
N GLN A 177 3.65 22.04 -2.42
CA GLN A 177 3.28 21.55 -3.76
C GLN A 177 2.10 22.37 -4.30
N ALA A 178 2.31 23.67 -4.41
CA ALA A 178 1.34 24.69 -4.79
C ALA A 178 2.06 25.87 -5.44
N GLU A 179 1.31 26.81 -6.03
CA GLU A 179 1.91 28.02 -6.58
C GLU A 179 2.28 29.03 -5.48
N TYR A 180 1.57 29.02 -4.35
CA TYR A 180 1.85 29.85 -3.19
C TYR A 180 1.72 29.04 -1.89
N VAL A 181 2.45 29.45 -0.87
CA VAL A 181 2.41 28.80 0.46
C VAL A 181 2.63 29.82 1.56
N ARG A 182 1.88 29.65 2.66
CA ARG A 182 2.07 30.37 3.93
C ARG A 182 3.16 29.68 4.73
N VAL A 183 4.17 30.44 5.14
CA VAL A 183 5.25 30.00 6.03
C VAL A 183 5.08 30.71 7.39
N PRO A 184 4.56 30.04 8.43
CA PRO A 184 4.43 30.63 9.74
C PRO A 184 5.79 30.85 10.40
N LEU A 185 5.91 31.93 11.17
CA LEU A 185 7.17 32.33 11.80
C LEU A 185 8.30 32.38 10.76
N GLY A 186 8.03 33.02 9.62
CA GLY A 186 8.89 32.96 8.43
C GLY A 186 10.28 33.57 8.66
N ASP A 187 10.43 34.45 9.65
CA ASP A 187 11.71 34.97 10.11
C ASP A 187 12.62 33.92 10.78
N VAL A 188 12.09 32.74 11.11
CA VAL A 188 12.80 31.62 11.73
C VAL A 188 13.01 30.46 10.75
N ASN A 189 12.03 30.21 9.88
CA ASN A 189 11.95 28.97 9.08
C ASN A 189 12.39 29.14 7.62
N LEU A 190 12.90 30.31 7.25
CA LEU A 190 13.40 30.62 5.91
C LEU A 190 14.90 30.90 5.91
N LEU A 191 15.61 30.30 4.96
CA LEU A 191 17.01 30.59 4.66
C LEU A 191 17.10 31.27 3.29
N GLU A 192 17.73 32.45 3.21
CA GLU A 192 17.91 33.16 1.94
C GLU A 192 18.75 32.31 0.98
N ILE A 193 18.30 32.23 -0.28
CA ILE A 193 19.04 31.60 -1.36
C ILE A 193 19.81 32.69 -2.12
N PRO A 194 21.15 32.68 -2.08
CA PRO A 194 21.98 33.61 -2.83
C PRO A 194 21.78 33.50 -4.34
N ASN A 195 21.98 34.61 -5.07
CA ASN A 195 21.76 34.66 -6.52
C ASN A 195 22.64 33.70 -7.33
N ASP A 196 23.81 33.33 -6.80
CA ASP A 196 24.78 32.39 -7.38
C ASP A 196 24.40 30.92 -7.17
N VAL A 197 23.33 30.62 -6.40
CA VAL A 197 22.85 29.26 -6.18
C VAL A 197 21.51 29.06 -6.90
N PRO A 198 21.40 28.11 -7.85
CA PRO A 198 20.13 27.75 -8.50
C PRO A 198 19.12 27.11 -7.55
N ASP A 199 17.82 27.23 -7.83
CA ASP A 199 16.76 26.61 -7.02
C ASP A 199 16.90 25.08 -7.02
N GLU A 200 17.30 24.49 -8.15
CA GLU A 200 17.53 23.06 -8.34
C GLU A 200 18.67 22.50 -7.48
N LYS A 201 19.45 23.36 -6.80
CA LYS A 201 20.46 22.96 -5.82
C LYS A 201 20.06 23.37 -4.40
N ALA A 202 19.53 24.57 -4.24
CA ALA A 202 19.14 25.12 -2.95
C ALA A 202 17.92 24.44 -2.32
N LEU A 203 16.95 23.99 -3.14
CA LEU A 203 15.69 23.43 -2.66
C LEU A 203 15.90 22.34 -1.60
N TYR A 204 16.88 21.46 -1.81
CA TYR A 204 17.11 20.30 -0.95
C TYR A 204 17.71 20.61 0.42
N LEU A 205 18.06 21.87 0.68
CA LEU A 205 18.32 22.38 2.03
C LEU A 205 17.06 22.33 2.91
N SER A 206 15.86 22.25 2.31
CA SER A 206 14.59 22.12 3.03
C SER A 206 14.50 20.85 3.86
N ASP A 207 15.11 19.74 3.39
CA ASP A 207 15.01 18.41 3.99
C ASP A 207 16.21 17.52 3.63
N VAL A 208 16.25 16.97 2.41
CA VAL A 208 17.12 15.82 2.05
C VAL A 208 18.56 15.97 2.50
N LEU A 209 19.18 17.13 2.26
CA LEU A 209 20.58 17.35 2.61
C LEU A 209 20.80 17.36 4.12
N ALA A 210 19.91 18.03 4.87
CA ALA A 210 19.98 18.08 6.32
C ALA A 210 19.69 16.71 6.93
N THR A 211 18.75 15.95 6.36
CA THR A 211 18.42 14.60 6.82
C THR A 211 19.56 13.63 6.62
N SER A 212 20.14 13.57 5.42
CA SER A 212 21.30 12.73 5.14
C SER A 212 22.53 13.12 5.97
N TYR A 213 22.79 14.41 6.13
CA TYR A 213 23.94 14.87 6.90
C TYR A 213 23.76 14.62 8.40
N ASN A 214 22.54 14.79 8.92
CA ASN A 214 22.21 14.43 10.30
C ASN A 214 22.43 12.94 10.55
N ALA A 215 21.95 12.07 9.67
CA ALA A 215 22.14 10.62 9.82
C ALA A 215 23.61 10.25 9.93
N VAL A 216 24.47 10.80 9.06
CA VAL A 216 25.92 10.56 9.10
C VAL A 216 26.58 11.11 10.36
N LYS A 217 26.26 12.35 10.75
CA LYS A 217 26.87 13.01 11.91
C LYS A 217 26.43 12.41 13.24
N ASP A 218 25.13 12.13 13.39
CA ASP A 218 24.52 11.70 14.65
C ASP A 218 24.80 10.20 14.91
N THR A 219 24.86 9.38 13.85
CA THR A 219 25.38 8.01 13.94
C THR A 219 26.90 7.95 14.09
N ALA A 220 27.55 9.12 14.02
CA ALA A 220 28.97 9.33 14.25
C ALA A 220 29.86 8.49 13.33
N VAL A 221 29.72 8.66 12.00
CA VAL A 221 30.68 8.12 11.02
C VAL A 221 32.06 8.74 11.23
N TYR A 222 33.10 7.92 11.24
CA TYR A 222 34.49 8.32 11.46
C TYR A 222 35.38 8.04 10.25
N PRO A 223 36.56 8.69 10.18
CA PRO A 223 37.56 8.35 9.19
C PRO A 223 37.95 6.87 9.21
N ASN A 224 38.03 6.27 8.03
CA ASN A 224 38.29 4.85 7.76
C ASN A 224 37.17 3.88 8.16
N ASP A 225 35.97 4.38 8.47
CA ASP A 225 34.82 3.50 8.64
C ASP A 225 34.44 2.85 7.29
N SER A 226 34.04 1.59 7.35
CA SER A 226 33.19 0.94 6.35
C SER A 226 31.71 1.18 6.71
N VAL A 227 30.96 1.79 5.79
CA VAL A 227 29.58 2.24 6.04
C VAL A 227 28.61 1.51 5.14
N ALA A 228 27.66 0.79 5.72
CA ALA A 228 26.52 0.23 4.99
C ALA A 228 25.34 1.20 4.99
N ILE A 229 24.71 1.41 3.83
CA ILE A 229 23.55 2.27 3.67
C ILE A 229 22.40 1.40 3.15
N PHE A 230 21.36 1.24 3.96
CA PHE A 230 20.16 0.50 3.60
C PHE A 230 19.19 1.47 2.94
N GLY A 231 19.00 1.33 1.63
CA GLY A 231 18.23 2.27 0.80
C GLY A 231 19.12 3.17 -0.05
N ALA A 232 19.00 3.03 -1.36
CA ALA A 232 19.70 3.79 -2.39
C ALA A 232 18.84 4.91 -3.01
N GLY A 233 17.83 5.39 -2.28
CA GLY A 233 17.06 6.59 -2.63
C GLY A 233 17.84 7.89 -2.37
N PRO A 234 17.21 9.07 -2.56
CA PRO A 234 17.88 10.37 -2.44
C PRO A 234 18.58 10.60 -1.09
N ILE A 235 17.95 10.17 0.02
CA ILE A 235 18.54 10.27 1.36
C ILE A 235 19.79 9.38 1.48
N GLY A 236 19.72 8.14 1.01
CA GLY A 236 20.84 7.21 1.03
C GLY A 236 22.01 7.67 0.15
N GLN A 237 21.71 8.20 -1.03
CA GLN A 237 22.71 8.80 -1.94
C GLN A 237 23.52 9.88 -1.24
N MET A 238 22.84 10.84 -0.64
CA MET A 238 23.48 11.95 0.08
C MET A 238 24.16 11.49 1.37
N ALA A 239 23.61 10.50 2.08
CA ALA A 239 24.28 9.92 3.23
C ALA A 239 25.61 9.26 2.84
N GLY A 240 25.68 8.62 1.67
CA GLY A 240 26.91 8.06 1.12
C GLY A 240 27.96 9.13 0.80
N VAL A 241 27.55 10.22 0.13
CA VAL A 241 28.43 11.35 -0.17
C VAL A 241 28.97 12.00 1.11
N PHE A 242 28.11 12.22 2.12
CA PHE A 242 28.54 12.77 3.39
C PHE A 242 29.43 11.80 4.19
N ALA A 243 29.16 10.50 4.16
CA ALA A 243 30.03 9.50 4.81
C ALA A 243 31.45 9.50 4.20
N ILE A 244 31.57 9.65 2.88
CA ILE A 244 32.88 9.85 2.23
C ILE A 244 33.54 11.15 2.71
N LYS A 245 32.79 12.24 2.83
CA LYS A 245 33.31 13.52 3.34
C LYS A 245 33.81 13.40 4.79
N GLU A 246 33.18 12.58 5.63
CA GLU A 246 33.66 12.23 6.98
C GLU A 246 34.88 11.28 6.98
N GLY A 247 35.34 10.85 5.80
CA GLY A 247 36.53 10.05 5.63
C GLY A 247 36.29 8.53 5.60
N ALA A 248 35.05 8.07 5.37
CA ALA A 248 34.78 6.65 5.19
C ALA A 248 35.67 6.04 4.08
N SER A 249 36.18 4.84 4.33
CA SER A 249 37.03 4.11 3.38
C SER A 249 36.23 3.26 2.40
N GLN A 250 34.97 2.94 2.73
CA GLN A 250 34.10 2.11 1.90
C GLN A 250 32.63 2.46 2.17
N ILE A 251 31.83 2.55 1.11
CA ILE A 251 30.37 2.71 1.16
C ILE A 251 29.72 1.51 0.49
N ILE A 252 28.81 0.86 1.21
CA ILE A 252 28.10 -0.34 0.74
C ILE A 252 26.62 -0.01 0.67
N PHE A 253 26.06 0.12 -0.54
CA PHE A 253 24.61 0.30 -0.70
C PHE A 253 23.90 -1.05 -0.69
N VAL A 254 22.85 -1.16 0.12
CA VAL A 254 21.94 -2.30 0.17
C VAL A 254 20.58 -1.83 -0.35
N ASP A 255 20.26 -2.18 -1.60
CA ASP A 255 18.97 -1.90 -2.23
C ASP A 255 18.73 -2.92 -3.38
N THR A 256 17.91 -2.59 -4.38
CA THR A 256 17.60 -3.37 -5.57
C THR A 256 17.63 -2.51 -6.82
N GLU A 257 17.67 -3.15 -7.98
CA GLU A 257 17.49 -2.45 -9.25
C GLU A 257 16.09 -1.81 -9.39
N PRO A 258 15.98 -0.63 -10.03
CA PRO A 258 17.05 0.10 -10.76
C PRO A 258 17.88 1.07 -9.90
N ARG A 259 17.64 1.17 -8.58
CA ARG A 259 18.33 2.17 -7.74
C ARG A 259 19.84 1.91 -7.66
N LEU A 260 20.26 0.66 -7.56
CA LEU A 260 21.69 0.30 -7.54
C LEU A 260 22.42 0.70 -8.83
N SER A 261 21.79 0.49 -10.00
CA SER A 261 22.33 0.99 -11.26
C SER A 261 22.46 2.50 -11.29
N PHE A 262 21.46 3.22 -10.78
CA PHE A 262 21.55 4.67 -10.68
C PHE A 262 22.73 5.12 -9.81
N ILE A 263 22.93 4.50 -8.64
CA ILE A 263 24.11 4.76 -7.78
C ILE A 263 25.39 4.55 -8.59
N ARG A 264 25.56 3.37 -9.19
CA ARG A 264 26.76 3.04 -9.97
C ARG A 264 27.08 4.10 -11.03
N ASP A 265 26.04 4.59 -11.71
CA ASP A 265 26.19 5.47 -12.86
C ASP A 265 26.43 6.93 -12.44
N HIS A 266 25.91 7.36 -11.28
CA HIS A 266 25.98 8.74 -10.78
C HIS A 266 26.93 8.96 -9.58
N TRP A 267 27.52 7.90 -9.04
CA TRP A 267 28.47 8.01 -7.92
C TRP A 267 29.71 8.84 -8.29
N PRO A 268 30.22 9.71 -7.38
CA PRO A 268 31.40 10.52 -7.64
C PRO A 268 32.57 9.70 -8.17
N ALA A 269 33.09 10.09 -9.33
CA ALA A 269 34.04 9.29 -10.10
C ALA A 269 35.34 9.04 -9.33
N GLU A 270 35.78 10.03 -8.55
CA GLU A 270 36.94 10.01 -7.66
C GLU A 270 36.79 9.08 -6.45
N HIS A 271 35.60 8.53 -6.22
CA HIS A 271 35.28 7.65 -5.09
C HIS A 271 34.66 6.32 -5.54
N LYS A 272 34.72 6.00 -6.83
CA LYS A 272 34.20 4.74 -7.39
C LYS A 272 34.90 3.50 -6.82
N ASP A 273 36.16 3.63 -6.44
CA ASP A 273 36.96 2.57 -5.80
C ASP A 273 36.47 2.20 -4.39
N LYS A 274 35.67 3.08 -3.76
CA LYS A 274 35.12 2.88 -2.43
C LYS A 274 33.69 2.34 -2.43
N LEU A 275 33.07 2.18 -3.60
CA LEU A 275 31.67 1.81 -3.74
C LEU A 275 31.49 0.30 -3.86
N GLU A 276 30.60 -0.24 -3.04
CA GLU A 276 30.08 -1.61 -3.15
C GLU A 276 28.56 -1.58 -3.24
N LEU A 277 27.99 -2.52 -3.99
CA LEU A 277 26.55 -2.65 -4.20
C LEU A 277 26.09 -4.06 -3.81
N VAL A 278 25.03 -4.13 -3.01
CA VAL A 278 24.43 -5.37 -2.54
C VAL A 278 22.97 -5.39 -2.96
N ASP A 279 22.66 -6.17 -3.99
CA ASP A 279 21.28 -6.45 -4.40
C ASP A 279 20.67 -7.51 -3.50
N TYR A 280 19.79 -7.09 -2.60
CA TYR A 280 19.18 -7.99 -1.63
C TYR A 280 18.17 -8.96 -2.24
N LYS A 281 17.65 -8.74 -3.47
CA LYS A 281 16.76 -9.71 -4.16
C LYS A 281 17.48 -10.99 -4.56
N HIS A 282 18.80 -10.95 -4.67
CA HIS A 282 19.63 -12.10 -5.02
C HIS A 282 20.20 -12.83 -3.81
N LEU A 283 19.81 -12.43 -2.60
CA LEU A 283 20.28 -12.99 -1.35
C LEU A 283 19.14 -13.71 -0.60
N SER A 284 19.52 -14.68 0.22
CA SER A 284 18.58 -15.40 1.10
C SER A 284 18.32 -14.62 2.39
N HIS A 285 17.28 -15.02 3.12
CA HIS A 285 16.89 -14.42 4.41
C HIS A 285 16.75 -15.51 5.50
N GLY A 286 16.81 -15.10 6.76
CA GLY A 286 16.67 -15.99 7.92
C GLY A 286 17.87 -16.93 8.15
N VAL A 287 17.65 -17.99 8.92
CA VAL A 287 18.67 -19.01 9.23
C VAL A 287 18.86 -19.93 8.02
N THR A 288 19.94 -19.72 7.27
CA THR A 288 20.22 -20.43 6.02
C THR A 288 21.72 -20.59 5.80
N ASN A 289 22.09 -21.63 5.05
CA ASN A 289 23.47 -21.85 4.61
C ASN A 289 23.80 -21.10 3.31
N LYS A 290 22.85 -20.34 2.74
CA LYS A 290 23.04 -19.50 1.55
C LYS A 290 23.45 -18.07 1.93
N PRO A 291 24.09 -17.30 1.02
CA PRO A 291 24.43 -15.91 1.28
C PRO A 291 23.20 -15.07 1.64
N THR A 292 23.29 -14.31 2.73
CA THR A 292 22.33 -13.32 3.19
C THR A 292 22.93 -11.92 3.11
N VAL A 293 22.12 -10.88 3.32
CA VAL A 293 22.64 -9.50 3.44
C VAL A 293 23.69 -9.41 4.55
N VAL A 294 23.39 -9.97 5.73
CA VAL A 294 24.32 -10.01 6.86
C VAL A 294 25.64 -10.70 6.50
N SER A 295 25.58 -11.87 5.85
CA SER A 295 26.83 -12.57 5.48
C SER A 295 27.60 -11.81 4.41
N ARG A 296 26.92 -11.18 3.45
CA ARG A 296 27.56 -10.41 2.39
C ARG A 296 28.22 -9.14 2.92
N LEU A 297 27.56 -8.43 3.82
CA LEU A 297 28.15 -7.28 4.51
C LEU A 297 29.41 -7.67 5.28
N LYS A 298 29.41 -8.82 5.96
CA LYS A 298 30.60 -9.34 6.64
C LYS A 298 31.71 -9.70 5.66
N GLU A 299 31.39 -10.42 4.59
CA GLU A 299 32.36 -10.79 3.56
C GLU A 299 33.09 -9.57 2.98
N LEU A 300 32.34 -8.52 2.61
CA LEU A 300 32.86 -7.27 2.05
C LEU A 300 33.76 -6.49 3.02
N THR A 301 33.67 -6.76 4.32
CA THR A 301 34.33 -6.00 5.40
C THR A 301 35.32 -6.86 6.19
N GLY A 302 35.92 -7.87 5.53
CA GLY A 302 36.94 -8.73 6.13
C GLY A 302 36.39 -9.67 7.20
N ASN A 303 35.17 -10.16 7.00
CA ASN A 303 34.41 -11.04 7.88
C ASN A 303 34.07 -10.47 9.26
N ARG A 304 34.19 -9.15 9.45
CA ARG A 304 33.85 -8.47 10.71
C ARG A 304 32.45 -7.86 10.70
N GLY A 305 32.02 -7.35 9.55
CA GLY A 305 30.84 -6.49 9.43
C GLY A 305 31.26 -5.02 9.35
N PRO A 306 30.46 -4.15 8.71
CA PRO A 306 30.75 -2.73 8.61
C PRO A 306 30.83 -2.06 9.98
N ASP A 307 31.58 -0.96 10.05
CA ASP A 307 31.76 -0.16 11.26
C ASP A 307 30.50 0.62 11.63
N CYS A 308 29.72 0.99 10.61
CA CYS A 308 28.49 1.76 10.70
C CYS A 308 27.45 1.25 9.70
N ALA A 309 26.18 1.22 10.10
CA ALA A 309 25.05 1.05 9.20
C ALA A 309 24.07 2.22 9.34
N ILE A 310 23.54 2.74 8.24
CA ILE A 310 22.54 3.81 8.22
C ILE A 310 21.31 3.33 7.45
N GLU A 311 20.16 3.42 8.10
CA GLU A 311 18.85 3.05 7.58
C GLU A 311 18.21 4.26 6.90
N CYS A 312 17.96 4.16 5.59
CA CYS A 312 17.45 5.22 4.70
C CYS A 312 16.29 4.76 3.80
N ALA A 313 15.62 3.64 4.11
CA ALA A 313 14.59 3.00 3.29
C ALA A 313 13.21 2.91 3.98
N ALA A 314 13.18 2.73 5.29
CA ALA A 314 12.02 2.34 6.08
C ALA A 314 11.31 1.07 5.55
N GLY A 315 10.00 0.96 5.78
CA GLY A 315 9.14 -0.18 5.41
C GLY A 315 9.08 -0.56 3.90
N GLU A 316 9.81 0.13 3.00
CA GLU A 316 10.01 -0.30 1.61
C GLU A 316 10.80 -1.63 1.49
N TYR A 317 11.41 -2.09 2.60
CA TYR A 317 12.21 -3.30 2.72
C TYR A 317 11.55 -4.34 3.65
N ALA A 318 10.25 -4.55 3.59
CA ALA A 318 9.64 -5.70 4.29
C ALA A 318 9.85 -6.98 3.45
N LYS A 319 10.67 -7.92 3.93
CA LYS A 319 11.02 -9.19 3.25
C LYS A 319 10.30 -10.40 3.86
N GLY A 320 9.79 -10.30 5.09
CA GLY A 320 9.15 -11.38 5.83
C GLY A 320 7.62 -11.35 5.78
N TRP A 321 7.06 -12.48 5.39
CA TRP A 321 5.62 -12.75 5.36
C TRP A 321 4.94 -12.66 6.75
N MET A 322 5.68 -12.90 7.84
CA MET A 322 5.18 -12.80 9.21
C MET A 322 4.93 -11.34 9.60
N HIS A 323 5.87 -10.44 9.30
CA HIS A 323 5.73 -9.00 9.58
C HIS A 323 4.64 -8.36 8.72
N TRP A 324 4.52 -8.75 7.44
CA TRP A 324 3.40 -8.33 6.60
C TRP A 324 2.04 -8.77 7.18
N LEU A 325 1.95 -10.00 7.70
CA LEU A 325 0.74 -10.53 8.32
C LEU A 325 0.40 -9.77 9.60
N GLU A 326 1.37 -9.56 10.49
CA GLU A 326 1.18 -8.81 11.74
C GLU A 326 0.80 -7.36 11.49
N MET A 327 1.37 -6.71 10.45
CA MET A 327 0.95 -5.39 9.98
C MET A 327 -0.47 -5.40 9.39
N ALA A 328 -0.84 -6.44 8.65
CA ALA A 328 -2.16 -6.56 8.03
C ALA A 328 -3.28 -6.83 9.06
N VAL A 329 -2.98 -7.49 10.19
CA VAL A 329 -3.93 -7.75 11.28
C VAL A 329 -3.84 -6.75 12.44
N GLY A 330 -2.94 -5.76 12.36
CA GLY A 330 -2.76 -4.70 13.37
C GLY A 330 -2.05 -5.14 14.65
N ILE A 331 -1.33 -6.26 14.62
CA ILE A 331 -0.48 -6.77 15.72
C ILE A 331 0.90 -6.07 15.73
N GLU A 332 1.30 -5.54 14.57
CA GLU A 332 2.53 -4.80 14.38
C GLU A 332 2.23 -3.56 13.52
N THR A 333 2.90 -2.43 13.73
CA THR A 333 2.70 -1.23 12.88
C THR A 333 3.91 -0.89 12.02
N ASP A 334 5.08 -1.46 12.33
CA ASP A 334 6.35 -1.27 11.64
C ASP A 334 7.22 -2.52 11.69
N THR A 335 8.12 -2.73 10.72
CA THR A 335 8.99 -3.91 10.65
C THR A 335 10.37 -3.71 11.30
N SER A 336 10.86 -4.72 12.03
CA SER A 336 12.20 -4.74 12.64
C SER A 336 13.28 -5.34 11.72
N GLU A 337 12.93 -5.81 10.52
CA GLU A 337 13.82 -6.62 9.68
C GLU A 337 15.12 -5.90 9.27
N ILE A 338 15.03 -4.69 8.72
CA ILE A 338 16.23 -3.92 8.37
C ILE A 338 17.07 -3.67 9.62
N ILE A 339 16.43 -3.26 10.71
CA ILE A 339 17.13 -2.92 11.95
C ILE A 339 17.85 -4.15 12.51
N ASN A 340 17.23 -5.32 12.45
CA ASN A 340 17.85 -6.59 12.82
C ASN A 340 19.01 -6.94 11.88
N GLU A 341 18.85 -6.83 10.56
CA GLU A 341 19.94 -7.05 9.59
C GLU A 341 21.11 -6.08 9.82
N MET A 342 20.85 -4.82 10.17
CA MET A 342 21.88 -3.84 10.52
C MET A 342 22.62 -4.25 11.78
N ILE A 343 21.88 -4.53 12.87
CA ILE A 343 22.46 -4.95 14.16
C ILE A 343 23.30 -6.22 14.00
N GLU A 344 22.80 -7.21 13.25
CA GLU A 344 23.49 -8.47 12.98
C GLU A 344 24.66 -8.32 11.99
N GLY A 345 24.55 -7.36 11.08
CA GLY A 345 25.48 -7.06 10.01
C GLY A 345 26.73 -6.32 10.47
N VAL A 346 26.59 -5.26 11.27
CA VAL A 346 27.74 -4.45 11.74
C VAL A 346 28.68 -5.26 12.61
N ARG A 347 29.94 -4.82 12.76
CA ARG A 347 30.88 -5.44 13.70
C ARG A 347 30.45 -5.26 15.16
N ASN A 348 31.04 -6.04 16.08
CA ASN A 348 30.88 -5.81 17.52
C ASN A 348 31.32 -4.37 17.87
N TYR A 349 30.58 -3.72 18.78
CA TYR A 349 30.71 -2.29 19.06
C TYR A 349 30.55 -1.38 17.81
N GLY A 350 29.80 -1.84 16.81
CA GLY A 350 29.39 -1.05 15.65
C GLY A 350 28.25 -0.08 15.98
N ARG A 351 27.92 0.78 15.02
CA ARG A 351 26.86 1.80 15.13
C ARG A 351 25.80 1.61 14.07
N CYS A 352 24.54 1.82 14.43
CA CYS A 352 23.38 1.76 13.55
C CYS A 352 22.58 3.07 13.71
N GLY A 353 22.35 3.78 12.61
CA GLY A 353 21.51 4.98 12.54
C GLY A 353 20.16 4.68 11.91
N VAL A 354 19.07 5.12 12.52
CA VAL A 354 17.72 4.97 11.98
C VAL A 354 17.20 6.33 11.54
N THR A 355 17.15 6.56 10.23
CA THR A 355 16.64 7.80 9.63
C THR A 355 15.34 7.62 8.85
N GLY A 356 15.03 6.41 8.36
CA GLY A 356 13.76 6.14 7.70
C GLY A 356 12.56 6.34 8.63
N VAL A 357 11.39 6.53 8.03
CA VAL A 357 10.15 6.84 8.77
C VAL A 357 9.55 5.57 9.37
N TYR A 358 9.57 5.49 10.70
CA TYR A 358 8.84 4.50 11.51
C TYR A 358 7.83 5.24 12.39
N VAL A 359 6.59 4.73 12.48
CA VAL A 359 5.46 5.45 13.09
C VAL A 359 4.93 4.82 14.38
N GLY A 360 5.29 3.59 14.72
CA GLY A 360 4.76 2.85 15.86
C GLY A 360 5.65 1.70 16.34
N TYR A 361 5.02 0.60 16.77
CA TYR A 361 5.66 -0.56 17.39
C TYR A 361 6.02 -1.64 16.36
N THR A 362 7.10 -2.37 16.67
CA THR A 362 7.54 -3.56 15.95
C THR A 362 7.70 -4.75 16.89
N ASN A 363 7.44 -5.96 16.40
CA ASN A 363 7.73 -7.22 17.07
C ASN A 363 9.08 -7.76 16.60
N HIS A 364 9.63 -8.74 17.33
CA HIS A 364 10.89 -9.42 16.98
C HIS A 364 12.15 -8.54 16.88
N PHE A 365 12.16 -7.36 17.52
CA PHE A 365 13.38 -6.56 17.66
C PHE A 365 14.46 -7.34 18.45
N ASN A 366 15.63 -7.55 17.84
CA ASN A 366 16.71 -8.38 18.39
C ASN A 366 17.52 -7.64 19.47
N ILE A 367 16.86 -7.35 20.60
CA ILE A 367 17.46 -6.66 21.75
C ILE A 367 18.66 -7.42 22.36
N GLY A 368 18.67 -8.75 22.23
CA GLY A 368 19.78 -9.59 22.68
C GLY A 368 21.07 -9.30 21.91
N SER A 369 21.00 -9.31 20.58
CA SER A 369 22.15 -9.00 19.72
C SER A 369 22.66 -7.56 19.93
N LEU A 370 21.74 -6.61 20.12
CA LEU A 370 22.08 -5.24 20.46
C LEU A 370 22.94 -5.16 21.74
N MET A 371 22.49 -5.81 22.82
CA MET A 371 23.13 -5.78 24.13
C MET A 371 24.45 -6.56 24.15
N GLU A 372 24.41 -7.85 23.79
CA GLU A 372 25.55 -8.78 23.91
C GLU A 372 26.75 -8.34 23.06
N ARG A 373 26.50 -7.65 21.93
CA ARG A 373 27.56 -7.20 21.02
C ARG A 373 27.93 -5.73 21.19
N GLY A 374 27.33 -5.04 22.17
CA GLY A 374 27.61 -3.66 22.49
C GLY A 374 27.28 -2.67 21.36
N ILE A 375 26.27 -2.99 20.54
CA ILE A 375 25.91 -2.17 19.37
C ILE A 375 25.28 -0.86 19.83
N ARG A 376 25.64 0.24 19.16
CA ARG A 376 24.99 1.54 19.36
C ARG A 376 23.87 1.68 18.34
N LEU A 377 22.64 1.78 18.82
CA LEU A 377 21.49 2.10 17.98
C LEU A 377 21.06 3.54 18.28
N ILE A 378 21.13 4.39 17.25
CA ILE A 378 20.81 5.80 17.33
C ILE A 378 19.56 6.04 16.49
N GLY A 379 18.48 6.47 17.13
CA GLY A 379 17.33 7.03 16.41
C GLY A 379 17.71 8.44 15.97
N ASN A 380 18.00 8.62 14.68
CA ASN A 380 18.40 9.94 14.17
C ASN A 380 17.20 10.91 14.19
N GLY A 381 15.98 10.36 14.14
CA GLY A 381 14.74 11.10 14.22
C GLY A 381 14.51 12.00 13.01
N GLN A 382 13.47 12.84 13.11
CA GLN A 382 13.23 13.91 12.15
C GLN A 382 14.41 14.89 12.20
N ALA A 383 15.02 15.20 11.05
CA ALA A 383 16.34 15.83 11.02
C ALA A 383 16.29 17.34 11.32
N PRO A 384 17.11 17.88 12.23
CA PRO A 384 17.05 19.29 12.60
C PRO A 384 17.68 20.20 11.52
N VAL A 385 16.89 20.61 10.52
CA VAL A 385 17.33 21.44 9.37
C VAL A 385 18.14 22.66 9.81
N HIS A 386 17.68 23.38 10.83
CA HIS A 386 18.31 24.63 11.30
C HIS A 386 19.73 24.42 11.84
N LYS A 387 20.08 23.19 12.22
CA LYS A 387 21.41 22.83 12.68
C LYS A 387 22.44 22.84 11.55
N TYR A 388 22.02 22.54 10.32
CA TYR A 388 22.94 22.20 9.21
C TYR A 388 22.80 23.10 7.98
N TRP A 389 21.64 23.68 7.70
CA TRP A 389 21.33 24.32 6.41
C TRP A 389 22.29 25.46 5.97
N HIS A 390 22.89 26.22 6.90
CA HIS A 390 23.86 27.27 6.57
C HIS A 390 25.19 26.66 6.10
N GLU A 391 25.68 25.65 6.84
CA GLU A 391 26.91 24.94 6.48
C GLU A 391 26.75 24.22 5.13
N LEU A 392 25.59 23.58 4.92
CA LEU A 392 25.27 22.91 3.66
C LEU A 392 25.17 23.90 2.49
N LEU A 393 24.55 25.08 2.71
CA LEU A 393 24.51 26.15 1.70
C LEU A 393 25.93 26.62 1.33
N GLU A 394 26.80 26.83 2.32
CA GLU A 394 28.19 27.20 2.05
C GLU A 394 28.93 26.12 1.23
N MET A 395 28.68 24.83 1.50
CA MET A 395 29.28 23.74 0.73
C MET A 395 28.81 23.75 -0.72
N ILE A 396 27.52 24.06 -0.96
CA ILE A 396 26.97 24.21 -2.32
C ILE A 396 27.65 25.39 -3.03
N GLN A 397 27.77 26.55 -2.38
CA GLN A 397 28.43 27.73 -2.95
C GLN A 397 29.90 27.50 -3.29
N LYS A 398 30.61 26.71 -2.47
CA LYS A 398 32.02 26.34 -2.71
C LYS A 398 32.18 25.24 -3.77
N GLY A 399 31.09 24.63 -4.23
CA GLY A 399 31.12 23.49 -5.15
C GLY A 399 31.61 22.19 -4.50
N GLU A 400 31.65 22.11 -3.17
CA GLU A 400 32.04 20.91 -2.42
C GLU A 400 30.90 19.89 -2.31
N LEU A 401 29.67 20.33 -2.56
CA LEU A 401 28.47 19.53 -2.55
C LEU A 401 27.63 19.89 -3.78
N ASP A 402 27.31 18.89 -4.61
CA ASP A 402 26.36 19.07 -5.71
C ASP A 402 25.08 18.26 -5.46
N PRO A 403 24.02 18.88 -4.95
CA PRO A 403 22.74 18.20 -4.72
C PRO A 403 22.07 17.75 -6.02
N ALA A 404 22.42 18.35 -7.17
CA ALA A 404 21.79 18.01 -8.44
C ALA A 404 22.11 16.57 -8.90
N GLN A 405 23.12 15.90 -8.32
CA GLN A 405 23.46 14.53 -8.69
C GLN A 405 22.33 13.50 -8.42
N MET A 406 21.43 13.79 -7.49
CA MET A 406 20.27 12.92 -7.21
C MET A 406 19.07 13.23 -8.09
N LEU A 407 19.08 14.38 -8.80
CA LEU A 407 17.98 14.80 -9.65
C LEU A 407 17.85 13.86 -10.85
N SER A 408 16.65 13.34 -11.04
CA SER A 408 16.32 12.46 -12.16
C SER A 408 15.42 13.13 -13.19
N HIS A 409 14.47 13.97 -12.74
CA HIS A 409 13.45 14.56 -13.61
C HIS A 409 13.11 15.99 -13.21
N ARG A 410 12.63 16.75 -14.19
CA ARG A 410 11.97 18.05 -14.00
C ARG A 410 10.53 17.94 -14.50
N VAL A 411 9.56 18.23 -13.64
CA VAL A 411 8.13 18.08 -13.95
C VAL A 411 7.38 19.35 -13.64
N ARG A 412 6.25 19.57 -14.31
CA ARG A 412 5.40 20.72 -14.03
C ARG A 412 4.47 20.44 -12.86
N LEU A 413 4.17 21.47 -12.07
CA LEU A 413 3.22 21.40 -10.95
C LEU A 413 1.86 20.84 -11.38
N GLU A 414 1.36 21.18 -12.56
CA GLU A 414 0.03 20.76 -13.03
C GLU A 414 -0.05 19.26 -13.35
N ASP A 415 1.08 18.57 -13.44
CA ASP A 415 1.15 17.13 -13.69
C ASP A 415 1.42 16.31 -12.41
N LEU A 416 1.51 16.98 -11.25
CA LEU A 416 2.01 16.35 -10.03
C LEU A 416 1.12 15.19 -9.55
N ASP A 417 -0.19 15.29 -9.74
CA ASP A 417 -1.13 14.21 -9.42
C ASP A 417 -0.89 12.92 -10.21
N LYS A 418 -0.40 13.02 -11.45
CA LYS A 418 0.05 11.86 -12.26
C LYS A 418 1.45 11.41 -11.84
N VAL A 419 2.33 12.36 -11.55
CA VAL A 419 3.73 12.10 -11.20
C VAL A 419 3.84 11.28 -9.92
N TYR A 420 2.97 11.46 -8.94
CA TYR A 420 2.95 10.65 -7.71
C TYR A 420 2.89 9.15 -8.00
N TYR A 421 2.05 8.71 -8.95
CA TYR A 421 1.92 7.30 -9.32
C TYR A 421 3.12 6.78 -10.11
N LYS A 422 3.74 7.64 -10.94
CA LYS A 422 4.99 7.32 -11.63
C LYS A 422 6.15 7.17 -10.66
N PHE A 423 6.22 8.09 -9.69
CA PHE A 423 7.23 8.12 -8.64
C PHE A 423 7.15 6.87 -7.76
N GLU A 424 5.95 6.47 -7.31
CA GLU A 424 5.71 5.24 -6.55
C GLU A 424 6.25 4.00 -7.28
N LYS A 425 5.91 3.87 -8.57
CA LYS A 425 6.33 2.75 -9.41
C LYS A 425 7.76 2.85 -9.91
N ARG A 426 8.42 3.99 -9.67
CA ARG A 426 9.76 4.31 -10.20
C ARG A 426 9.79 4.19 -11.74
N GLU A 427 8.69 4.55 -12.40
CA GLU A 427 8.58 4.58 -13.87
C GLU A 427 9.68 5.51 -14.42
N ASP A 428 10.23 5.15 -15.59
CA ASP A 428 11.29 5.91 -16.27
C ASP A 428 12.57 6.15 -15.41
N GLY A 429 12.76 5.36 -14.34
CA GLY A 429 13.90 5.51 -13.42
C GLY A 429 13.79 6.72 -12.49
N MET A 430 12.58 7.23 -12.28
CA MET A 430 12.33 8.39 -11.42
C MET A 430 12.72 8.14 -9.95
N GLN A 431 13.50 9.07 -9.36
CA GLN A 431 14.02 8.95 -8.00
C GLN A 431 13.94 10.25 -7.18
N LYS A 432 14.41 11.37 -7.73
CA LYS A 432 14.16 12.71 -7.20
C LYS A 432 13.76 13.63 -8.34
N ILE A 433 12.79 14.50 -8.07
CA ILE A 433 12.21 15.37 -9.08
C ILE A 433 12.33 16.84 -8.67
N PHE A 434 12.50 17.72 -9.64
CA PHE A 434 12.25 19.14 -9.46
C PHE A 434 10.86 19.46 -10.00
N VAL A 435 9.98 20.00 -9.18
CA VAL A 435 8.65 20.45 -9.59
C VAL A 435 8.74 21.94 -9.91
N GLU A 436 8.63 22.25 -11.19
CA GLU A 436 8.58 23.63 -11.66
C GLU A 436 7.15 24.17 -11.61
N THR A 437 7.04 25.46 -11.30
CA THR A 437 5.80 26.23 -11.28
C THR A 437 5.90 27.35 -12.33
N LYS A 438 4.81 28.12 -12.51
CA LYS A 438 4.84 29.34 -13.33
C LYS A 438 5.81 30.43 -12.82
N PHE A 439 6.35 30.29 -11.61
CA PHE A 439 7.30 31.22 -11.01
C PHE A 439 8.75 30.72 -11.06
N SER A 440 9.00 29.50 -11.55
CA SER A 440 10.34 28.93 -11.66
C SER A 440 11.25 29.77 -12.54
N PHE A 441 12.52 29.86 -12.14
CA PHE A 441 13.57 30.43 -12.96
C PHE A 441 13.95 29.49 -14.12
N PRO A 442 14.66 30.00 -15.14
CA PRO A 442 15.21 29.16 -16.20
C PRO A 442 16.04 28.02 -15.62
N GLN A 443 15.90 26.86 -16.24
CA GLN A 443 16.58 25.65 -15.80
C GLN A 443 18.09 25.83 -15.72
N ASP A 444 18.69 25.36 -14.61
CA ASP A 444 20.13 25.21 -14.52
C ASP A 444 20.63 24.15 -15.53
N PRO A 445 21.58 24.50 -16.44
CA PRO A 445 22.05 23.58 -17.48
C PRO A 445 22.71 22.30 -16.97
N SER A 446 23.14 22.24 -15.71
CA SER A 446 23.72 21.04 -15.11
C SER A 446 22.67 20.04 -14.60
N THR A 447 21.38 20.30 -14.84
CA THR A 447 20.26 19.47 -14.34
C THR A 447 19.49 18.78 -15.47
N PRO A 448 18.82 17.63 -15.22
CA PRO A 448 18.09 16.90 -16.26
C PRO A 448 16.95 17.70 -16.90
N SER A 449 16.89 17.74 -18.24
CA SER A 449 15.91 18.53 -19.02
C SER A 449 14.56 17.81 -19.28
N THR A 450 14.25 16.73 -18.58
CA THR A 450 13.20 15.76 -18.97
C THR A 450 11.79 16.24 -18.64
N ASN A 451 11.14 16.94 -19.57
CA ASN A 451 9.68 17.00 -19.62
C ASN A 451 9.13 15.60 -19.93
N VAL A 452 8.48 14.95 -18.96
CA VAL A 452 7.74 13.72 -19.20
C VAL A 452 6.64 14.01 -20.24
N PRO A 453 6.61 13.34 -21.42
CA PRO A 453 5.50 13.48 -22.34
C PRO A 453 4.23 12.93 -21.68
N VAL A 454 3.28 13.81 -21.38
CA VAL A 454 1.93 13.41 -21.00
C VAL A 454 1.27 12.83 -22.26
N LEU A 455 1.04 11.52 -22.28
CA LEU A 455 0.21 10.90 -23.32
C LEU A 455 -1.15 11.62 -23.36
N PRO A 456 -1.69 11.98 -24.53
CA PRO A 456 -2.98 12.65 -24.60
C PRO A 456 -4.08 11.75 -24.04
N ALA A 457 -5.05 12.38 -23.37
CA ALA A 457 -6.23 11.70 -22.84
C ALA A 457 -6.88 10.82 -23.91
N SER A 458 -7.17 9.57 -23.57
CA SER A 458 -7.99 8.68 -24.39
C SER A 458 -9.31 9.37 -24.70
N PRO A 459 -9.74 9.47 -25.96
CA PRO A 459 -11.00 10.11 -26.29
C PRO A 459 -12.17 9.29 -25.75
N SER A 460 -13.18 9.98 -25.23
CA SER A 460 -14.47 9.39 -24.87
C SER A 460 -15.06 8.62 -26.06
N PRO A 461 -15.60 7.41 -25.88
CA PRO A 461 -16.13 6.64 -27.00
C PRO A 461 -17.43 7.26 -27.51
N SER A 462 -17.47 7.57 -28.81
CA SER A 462 -18.70 7.86 -29.54
C SER A 462 -19.47 6.56 -29.81
N PRO A 463 -20.81 6.55 -29.68
CA PRO A 463 -21.62 5.42 -30.10
C PRO A 463 -21.83 5.52 -31.61
N ASP A 464 -21.47 4.45 -32.33
CA ASP A 464 -21.98 4.02 -33.65
C ASP A 464 -20.84 3.55 -34.56
N SER A 465 -20.64 2.22 -34.61
CA SER A 465 -20.31 1.46 -35.84
C SER A 465 -20.30 -0.04 -35.57
N PRO A 466 -20.60 -0.89 -36.58
CA PRO A 466 -21.19 -2.21 -36.39
C PRO A 466 -20.17 -3.34 -36.21
N ILE A 467 -20.58 -4.35 -35.44
CA ILE A 467 -19.84 -5.56 -35.12
C ILE A 467 -19.72 -6.44 -36.38
N ASN A 468 -18.49 -6.68 -36.83
CA ASN A 468 -18.17 -7.79 -37.73
C ASN A 468 -17.21 -8.75 -37.01
N ASN A 469 -17.52 -10.04 -37.14
CA ASN A 469 -16.86 -11.19 -36.53
C ASN A 469 -15.33 -11.14 -36.63
N VAL A 470 -14.66 -11.18 -35.48
CA VAL A 470 -13.22 -11.44 -35.37
C VAL A 470 -13.01 -12.63 -34.44
N THR A 471 -12.45 -13.68 -34.99
CA THR A 471 -11.85 -14.83 -34.30
C THR A 471 -10.87 -14.33 -33.25
N MET A 472 -11.06 -14.70 -31.97
CA MET A 472 -10.18 -14.29 -30.86
C MET A 472 -8.74 -14.71 -31.14
N THR A 473 -7.92 -13.75 -31.55
CA THR A 473 -6.48 -13.84 -31.43
C THR A 473 -6.16 -13.30 -30.04
N LEU A 474 -5.59 -14.13 -29.17
CA LEU A 474 -5.25 -13.78 -27.79
C LEU A 474 -4.39 -12.51 -27.77
N VAL A 475 -4.97 -11.39 -27.33
CA VAL A 475 -4.22 -10.19 -26.98
C VAL A 475 -3.25 -10.58 -25.84
N PRO A 476 -1.97 -10.20 -25.89
CA PRO A 476 -1.04 -10.50 -24.80
C PRO A 476 -1.54 -9.84 -23.52
N VAL A 477 -1.94 -10.67 -22.55
CA VAL A 477 -2.33 -10.23 -21.23
C VAL A 477 -1.05 -10.02 -20.41
N THR A 478 -0.86 -8.84 -19.84
CA THR A 478 0.28 -8.58 -18.96
C THR A 478 0.11 -9.38 -17.68
N ILE A 479 0.98 -10.37 -17.48
CA ILE A 479 0.99 -11.22 -16.29
C ILE A 479 1.93 -10.59 -15.26
N GLU A 480 1.37 -10.15 -14.15
CA GLU A 480 2.10 -9.59 -13.01
C GLU A 480 2.22 -10.62 -11.88
N SER A 481 3.08 -10.40 -10.90
CA SER A 481 3.08 -11.19 -9.66
C SER A 481 1.81 -10.87 -8.85
N ALA A 482 1.14 -11.88 -8.28
CA ALA A 482 0.01 -11.63 -7.36
C ALA A 482 0.47 -11.35 -5.92
N ASN A 483 1.70 -10.83 -5.75
CA ASN A 483 2.31 -10.52 -4.45
C ASN A 483 2.40 -11.74 -3.50
N ALA A 484 2.53 -12.95 -4.06
CA ALA A 484 2.84 -14.18 -3.34
C ALA A 484 3.78 -15.07 -4.17
N HIS A 485 4.62 -15.89 -3.54
CA HIS A 485 5.47 -16.85 -4.28
C HIS A 485 4.64 -17.82 -5.14
N ASN A 486 5.14 -18.25 -6.29
CA ASN A 486 4.43 -19.16 -7.19
C ASN A 486 3.00 -18.68 -7.46
N SER A 487 2.86 -17.39 -7.74
CA SER A 487 1.58 -16.79 -8.09
C SER A 487 1.73 -15.72 -9.16
N CYS A 488 0.64 -15.43 -9.85
CA CYS A 488 0.54 -14.33 -10.79
C CYS A 488 -0.88 -13.77 -10.81
N GLN A 489 -1.02 -12.53 -11.23
CA GLN A 489 -2.32 -11.92 -11.48
C GLN A 489 -2.32 -11.17 -12.80
N PHE A 490 -3.52 -10.99 -13.35
CA PHE A 490 -3.72 -10.21 -14.56
C PHE A 490 -5.16 -9.76 -14.69
N LEU A 491 -5.37 -8.68 -15.46
CA LEU A 491 -6.71 -8.31 -15.89
C LEU A 491 -7.09 -9.15 -17.11
N PHE A 492 -8.20 -9.87 -17.00
CA PHE A 492 -8.74 -10.68 -18.06
C PHE A 492 -9.96 -9.96 -18.67
N PRO A 493 -9.84 -9.42 -19.90
CA PRO A 493 -10.92 -8.69 -20.54
C PRO A 493 -12.02 -9.65 -21.00
N THR A 494 -13.28 -9.29 -20.72
CA THR A 494 -14.44 -10.10 -21.10
C THR A 494 -15.59 -9.24 -21.61
N ARG A 495 -16.61 -9.88 -22.16
CA ARG A 495 -17.86 -9.22 -22.57
C ARG A 495 -18.59 -8.46 -21.45
N ARG A 496 -18.26 -8.74 -20.17
CA ARG A 496 -18.82 -8.04 -18.99
C ARG A 496 -17.87 -7.01 -18.38
N GLY A 497 -16.77 -6.71 -19.04
CA GLY A 497 -15.66 -5.91 -18.53
C GLY A 497 -14.58 -6.77 -17.87
N ASP A 498 -13.53 -6.12 -17.41
CA ASP A 498 -12.33 -6.81 -16.92
C ASP A 498 -12.60 -7.51 -15.59
N TYR A 499 -12.07 -8.73 -15.46
CA TYR A 499 -11.94 -9.44 -14.19
C TYR A 499 -10.48 -9.48 -13.76
N LEU A 500 -10.23 -9.33 -12.47
CA LEU A 500 -8.92 -9.61 -11.90
C LEU A 500 -8.80 -11.12 -11.70
N ILE A 501 -7.91 -11.77 -12.44
CA ILE A 501 -7.61 -13.19 -12.27
C ILE A 501 -6.33 -13.30 -11.47
N GLN A 502 -6.40 -13.97 -10.32
CA GLN A 502 -5.25 -14.26 -9.48
C GLN A 502 -5.05 -15.77 -9.44
N VAL A 503 -3.82 -16.21 -9.64
CA VAL A 503 -3.49 -17.62 -9.78
C VAL A 503 -2.31 -17.95 -8.89
N SER A 504 -2.39 -19.02 -8.10
CA SER A 504 -1.25 -19.58 -7.38
C SER A 504 -1.13 -21.07 -7.63
N TRP A 505 0.11 -21.58 -7.56
CA TRP A 505 0.43 -22.98 -7.83
C TRP A 505 1.37 -23.54 -6.73
N PRO A 506 1.53 -24.87 -6.63
CA PRO A 506 2.32 -25.51 -5.58
C PRO A 506 3.75 -24.95 -5.47
N LEU A 507 4.25 -24.80 -4.26
CA LEU A 507 5.61 -24.28 -3.99
C LEU A 507 6.71 -25.22 -4.49
N CYS A 508 6.44 -26.53 -4.54
CA CYS A 508 7.39 -27.50 -5.08
C CYS A 508 7.61 -27.37 -6.59
N TRP A 509 6.79 -26.62 -7.32
CA TRP A 509 6.92 -26.44 -8.77
C TRP A 509 7.92 -25.33 -9.13
N ASN A 510 8.78 -25.59 -10.10
CA ASN A 510 9.69 -24.60 -10.67
C ASN A 510 9.02 -23.93 -11.88
N HIS A 511 8.76 -22.62 -11.82
CA HIS A 511 8.24 -21.83 -12.94
C HIS A 511 7.00 -22.46 -13.64
N ARG A 512 6.01 -22.91 -12.85
CA ARG A 512 4.78 -23.62 -13.28
C ARG A 512 4.97 -25.02 -13.85
N THR A 513 6.15 -25.60 -13.69
CA THR A 513 6.44 -26.98 -14.09
C THR A 513 6.22 -27.91 -12.89
N PRO A 514 5.33 -28.91 -12.99
CA PRO A 514 5.14 -29.91 -11.94
C PRO A 514 6.43 -30.66 -11.64
N VAL A 515 6.59 -31.07 -10.39
CA VAL A 515 7.59 -32.10 -10.03
C VAL A 515 7.14 -33.41 -10.66
N ASP A 516 8.11 -34.21 -11.12
CA ASP A 516 7.86 -35.56 -11.63
C ASP A 516 7.49 -36.49 -10.46
N ASP A 517 6.23 -36.40 -10.05
CA ASP A 517 5.59 -37.25 -9.06
C ASP A 517 4.18 -37.64 -9.52
N ASP A 518 3.71 -38.85 -9.19
CA ASP A 518 2.38 -39.36 -9.60
C ASP A 518 1.21 -38.68 -8.85
N THR A 519 1.42 -37.47 -8.29
CA THR A 519 0.40 -36.80 -7.49
C THR A 519 -0.66 -36.14 -8.37
N VAL A 520 -1.93 -36.43 -8.07
CA VAL A 520 -3.06 -35.80 -8.75
C VAL A 520 -3.04 -34.28 -8.57
N VAL A 521 -3.02 -33.55 -9.69
CA VAL A 521 -3.12 -32.08 -9.72
C VAL A 521 -4.58 -31.66 -9.78
N SER A 522 -5.03 -30.93 -8.75
CA SER A 522 -6.38 -30.39 -8.63
C SER A 522 -6.42 -28.89 -8.95
N THR A 523 -7.59 -28.35 -9.27
CA THR A 523 -7.80 -26.89 -9.39
C THR A 523 -8.95 -26.42 -8.50
N LEU A 524 -8.73 -25.37 -7.70
CA LEU A 524 -9.78 -24.68 -6.95
C LEU A 524 -10.07 -23.33 -7.59
N TYR A 525 -11.30 -23.15 -8.06
CA TYR A 525 -11.83 -21.86 -8.48
C TYR A 525 -12.49 -21.16 -7.31
N VAL A 526 -12.18 -19.88 -7.13
CA VAL A 526 -12.66 -19.04 -6.01
C VAL A 526 -13.30 -17.79 -6.59
N VAL A 527 -14.60 -17.57 -6.33
CA VAL A 527 -15.22 -16.26 -6.62
C VAL A 527 -15.00 -15.30 -5.46
N ASP A 528 -15.18 -13.99 -5.70
CA ASP A 528 -14.74 -12.93 -4.78
C ASP A 528 -13.23 -13.02 -4.49
N GLY A 529 -12.43 -13.14 -5.56
CA GLY A 529 -10.98 -13.33 -5.45
C GLY A 529 -10.27 -12.25 -4.62
N ASN A 530 -10.74 -11.00 -4.70
CA ASN A 530 -10.25 -9.89 -3.87
C ASN A 530 -10.30 -10.18 -2.36
N ALA A 531 -11.24 -11.03 -1.91
CA ALA A 531 -11.42 -11.38 -0.51
C ALA A 531 -10.66 -12.66 -0.10
N TYR A 532 -10.62 -13.66 -1.00
CA TYR A 532 -10.26 -15.03 -0.60
C TYR A 532 -9.01 -15.60 -1.26
N PHE A 533 -8.41 -14.94 -2.26
CA PHE A 533 -7.24 -15.47 -2.98
C PHE A 533 -6.07 -15.80 -2.05
N PHE A 534 -5.69 -14.86 -1.18
CA PHE A 534 -4.57 -15.05 -0.27
C PHE A 534 -4.86 -16.12 0.78
N THR A 535 -6.07 -16.15 1.34
CA THR A 535 -6.50 -17.19 2.29
C THR A 535 -6.47 -18.58 1.64
N ALA A 536 -7.01 -18.72 0.42
CA ALA A 536 -6.99 -19.98 -0.32
C ALA A 536 -5.56 -20.45 -0.62
N THR A 537 -4.70 -19.52 -1.05
CA THR A 537 -3.28 -19.78 -1.35
C THR A 537 -2.53 -20.25 -0.12
N ASP A 538 -2.74 -19.61 1.03
CA ASP A 538 -2.08 -19.96 2.28
C ASP A 538 -2.52 -21.32 2.82
N ILE A 539 -3.83 -21.62 2.77
CA ILE A 539 -4.36 -22.96 3.09
C ILE A 539 -3.75 -24.01 2.16
N ALA A 540 -3.73 -23.76 0.84
CA ALA A 540 -3.18 -24.68 -0.14
C ALA A 540 -1.72 -25.05 0.15
N ARG A 541 -0.88 -24.07 0.48
CA ARG A 541 0.53 -24.27 0.83
C ARG A 541 0.72 -25.09 2.10
N ARG A 542 -0.09 -24.83 3.14
CA ARG A 542 -0.07 -25.66 4.35
C ARG A 542 -0.43 -27.11 4.03
N LEU A 543 -1.45 -27.34 3.20
CA LEU A 543 -1.87 -28.68 2.79
C LEU A 543 -0.87 -29.36 1.84
N GLU A 544 -0.13 -28.60 1.05
CA GLU A 544 1.03 -29.09 0.30
C GLU A 544 2.10 -29.60 1.26
N PHE A 545 2.44 -28.81 2.28
CA PHE A 545 3.44 -29.18 3.27
C PHE A 545 3.02 -30.40 4.12
N THR A 546 1.80 -30.39 4.67
CA THR A 546 1.35 -31.43 5.61
C THR A 546 0.85 -32.69 4.92
N HIS A 547 0.35 -32.58 3.69
CA HIS A 547 -0.30 -33.69 3.00
C HIS A 547 0.17 -33.87 1.55
N GLN A 548 1.24 -33.23 1.10
CA GLN A 548 1.80 -33.41 -0.25
C GLN A 548 0.74 -33.30 -1.36
N THR A 549 -0.19 -32.36 -1.23
CA THR A 549 -1.22 -32.10 -2.25
C THR A 549 -0.66 -31.27 -3.40
N ARG A 550 -1.28 -31.33 -4.57
CA ARG A 550 -1.01 -30.45 -5.73
C ARG A 550 -2.29 -29.74 -6.11
N VAL A 551 -2.36 -28.45 -5.84
CA VAL A 551 -3.54 -27.65 -6.19
C VAL A 551 -3.14 -26.31 -6.81
N VAL A 552 -3.76 -25.97 -7.92
CA VAL A 552 -3.72 -24.62 -8.52
C VAL A 552 -4.95 -23.86 -8.02
N ILE A 553 -4.73 -22.68 -7.44
CA ILE A 553 -5.83 -21.78 -7.04
C ILE A 553 -6.04 -20.78 -8.17
N VAL A 554 -7.29 -20.64 -8.62
CA VAL A 554 -7.71 -19.63 -9.60
C VAL A 554 -8.81 -18.79 -8.97
N ALA A 555 -8.48 -17.57 -8.57
CA ALA A 555 -9.42 -16.65 -7.97
C ALA A 555 -9.89 -15.61 -9.00
N VAL A 556 -11.20 -15.48 -9.13
CA VAL A 556 -11.87 -14.52 -10.01
C VAL A 556 -12.42 -13.38 -9.17
N GLY A 557 -11.79 -12.22 -9.32
CA GLY A 557 -12.16 -10.98 -8.65
C GLY A 557 -12.37 -9.85 -9.64
N TYR A 558 -12.37 -8.64 -9.12
CA TYR A 558 -12.65 -7.41 -9.86
C TYR A 558 -11.44 -6.48 -9.78
N PRO A 559 -11.24 -5.56 -10.73
CA PRO A 559 -10.22 -4.52 -10.70
C PRO A 559 -10.52 -3.44 -9.63
N ASN A 560 -10.90 -3.85 -8.43
CA ASN A 560 -11.20 -3.00 -7.28
C ASN A 560 -10.01 -2.99 -6.31
N LYS A 561 -9.42 -1.81 -6.12
CA LYS A 561 -8.30 -1.60 -5.18
C LYS A 561 -8.73 -0.90 -3.87
N THR A 562 -10.03 -0.65 -3.70
CA THR A 562 -10.59 0.23 -2.66
C THR A 562 -11.47 -0.49 -1.64
N GLY A 563 -11.84 -1.75 -1.89
CA GLY A 563 -12.65 -2.54 -1.00
C GLY A 563 -12.51 -4.03 -1.27
N VAL A 564 -12.90 -4.84 -0.27
CA VAL A 564 -12.87 -6.31 -0.34
C VAL A 564 -13.89 -6.86 -1.34
N PHE A 565 -15.01 -6.16 -1.50
CA PHE A 565 -16.11 -6.54 -2.41
C PHE A 565 -16.39 -5.42 -3.42
N ASP A 566 -16.55 -5.78 -4.68
CA ASP A 566 -16.98 -4.87 -5.76
C ASP A 566 -18.51 -4.90 -5.90
N LYS A 567 -19.13 -3.79 -6.33
CA LYS A 567 -20.58 -3.73 -6.56
C LYS A 567 -21.04 -4.66 -7.70
N ARG A 568 -20.20 -4.89 -8.72
CA ARG A 568 -20.48 -5.78 -9.85
C ARG A 568 -20.80 -7.21 -9.40
N ARG A 569 -20.27 -7.63 -8.24
CA ARG A 569 -20.54 -8.95 -7.67
C ARG A 569 -22.02 -9.22 -7.43
N ASN A 570 -22.82 -8.18 -7.18
CA ASN A 570 -24.25 -8.35 -7.00
C ASN A 570 -24.89 -8.92 -8.27
N GLY A 571 -24.48 -8.44 -9.44
CA GLY A 571 -24.92 -8.97 -10.74
C GLY A 571 -24.31 -10.33 -11.02
N ASP A 572 -23.00 -10.45 -10.87
CA ASP A 572 -22.25 -11.64 -11.28
C ASP A 572 -22.51 -12.86 -10.40
N LEU A 573 -22.87 -12.67 -9.12
CA LEU A 573 -23.03 -13.77 -8.15
C LEU A 573 -24.47 -14.07 -7.76
N THR A 574 -25.47 -13.37 -8.33
CA THR A 574 -26.89 -13.65 -8.04
C THR A 574 -27.61 -14.29 -9.23
N PRO A 575 -28.47 -15.30 -9.00
CA PRO A 575 -29.21 -15.99 -10.06
C PRO A 575 -30.19 -15.10 -10.81
N GLU A 576 -30.45 -15.44 -12.06
CA GLU A 576 -31.55 -14.88 -12.85
C GLU A 576 -32.91 -15.14 -12.18
N SER A 577 -33.78 -14.13 -12.13
CA SER A 577 -35.20 -14.30 -11.77
C SER A 577 -36.01 -14.65 -13.03
N SER A 578 -36.99 -15.54 -12.90
CA SER A 578 -37.83 -15.97 -14.03
C SER A 578 -38.71 -14.86 -14.61
N ASP A 579 -39.06 -13.87 -13.79
CA ASP A 579 -39.86 -12.69 -14.15
C ASP A 579 -39.04 -11.40 -14.28
N GLY A 580 -37.72 -11.47 -14.06
CA GLY A 580 -36.82 -10.31 -14.04
C GLY A 580 -37.00 -9.36 -12.84
N VAL A 581 -37.85 -9.72 -11.87
CA VAL A 581 -38.12 -8.91 -10.68
C VAL A 581 -37.31 -9.44 -9.50
N TYR A 582 -36.69 -8.53 -8.75
CA TYR A 582 -35.86 -8.85 -7.58
C TYR A 582 -36.42 -8.19 -6.33
N ASP A 583 -36.69 -9.00 -5.31
CA ASP A 583 -36.94 -8.51 -3.96
C ASP A 583 -35.60 -8.11 -3.31
N THR A 584 -35.43 -6.80 -3.05
CA THR A 584 -34.17 -6.25 -2.56
C THR A 584 -34.12 -6.26 -1.03
N PRO A 585 -33.26 -7.08 -0.40
CA PRO A 585 -33.10 -7.04 1.05
C PRO A 585 -32.51 -5.69 1.49
N PRO A 586 -32.84 -5.21 2.71
CA PRO A 586 -32.14 -4.07 3.29
C PRO A 586 -30.67 -4.44 3.52
N GLY A 587 -29.77 -3.59 3.04
CA GLY A 587 -28.35 -3.63 3.32
C GLY A 587 -28.04 -3.39 4.81
N PRO A 588 -26.76 -3.47 5.21
CA PRO A 588 -26.35 -3.25 6.60
C PRO A 588 -26.75 -1.87 7.18
N ASP A 589 -26.97 -0.88 6.32
CA ASP A 589 -27.44 0.48 6.63
C ASP A 589 -28.98 0.61 6.68
N GLY A 590 -29.71 -0.46 6.34
CA GLY A 590 -31.17 -0.48 6.27
C GLY A 590 -31.75 0.02 4.94
N LYS A 591 -30.93 0.41 3.96
CA LYS A 591 -31.39 0.81 2.63
C LYS A 591 -31.45 -0.41 1.70
N PRO A 592 -32.43 -0.51 0.79
CA PRO A 592 -32.48 -1.61 -0.17
C PRO A 592 -31.22 -1.65 -1.04
N SER A 593 -30.63 -2.83 -1.22
CA SER A 593 -29.53 -3.01 -2.16
C SER A 593 -30.06 -2.82 -3.59
N LEU A 594 -29.70 -1.71 -4.24
CA LEU A 594 -30.07 -1.43 -5.62
C LEU A 594 -29.06 -2.12 -6.55
N GLY A 595 -29.58 -2.79 -7.59
CA GLY A 595 -28.84 -3.69 -8.49
C GLY A 595 -27.63 -3.08 -9.22
N PRO A 596 -27.00 -3.84 -10.12
CA PRO A 596 -27.58 -4.98 -10.86
C PRO A 596 -27.58 -6.32 -10.11
N PHE A 597 -28.53 -7.20 -10.46
CA PHE A 597 -28.66 -8.60 -10.02
C PHE A 597 -28.92 -9.50 -11.25
N GLY A 598 -28.72 -10.81 -11.15
CA GLY A 598 -29.22 -11.74 -12.17
C GLY A 598 -28.28 -12.08 -13.31
N GLY A 599 -26.98 -12.16 -13.08
CA GLY A 599 -26.01 -12.45 -14.13
C GLY A 599 -25.16 -13.70 -13.88
N ALA A 600 -25.52 -14.53 -12.89
CA ALA A 600 -24.73 -15.68 -12.49
C ALA A 600 -24.51 -16.71 -13.61
N SER A 601 -25.48 -16.97 -14.47
CA SER A 601 -25.32 -17.99 -15.52
C SER A 601 -24.33 -17.51 -16.60
N ASP A 602 -24.40 -16.24 -16.99
CA ASP A 602 -23.47 -15.65 -17.95
C ASP A 602 -22.06 -15.45 -17.36
N PHE A 603 -21.95 -15.12 -16.07
CA PHE A 603 -20.65 -15.09 -15.38
C PHE A 603 -20.02 -16.50 -15.28
N LEU A 604 -20.83 -17.52 -15.01
CA LEU A 604 -20.36 -18.91 -15.06
C LEU A 604 -19.86 -19.30 -16.45
N ASP A 605 -20.50 -18.83 -17.51
CA ASP A 605 -20.04 -19.04 -18.88
C ASP A 605 -18.69 -18.38 -19.17
N ILE A 606 -18.44 -17.19 -18.62
CA ILE A 606 -17.12 -16.56 -18.72
C ILE A 606 -16.06 -17.40 -18.01
N ILE A 607 -16.37 -17.89 -16.81
CA ILE A 607 -15.43 -18.76 -16.08
C ILE A 607 -15.12 -20.00 -16.91
N LYS A 608 -16.14 -20.74 -17.37
CA LYS A 608 -15.96 -22.01 -18.08
C LYS A 608 -15.37 -21.89 -19.48
N ASN A 609 -15.84 -20.92 -20.26
CA ASN A 609 -15.55 -20.87 -21.69
C ASN A 609 -14.38 -19.95 -22.01
N ASP A 610 -14.07 -19.00 -21.11
CA ASP A 610 -13.03 -17.99 -21.36
C ASP A 610 -11.85 -18.17 -20.38
N ILE A 611 -12.11 -18.16 -19.06
CA ILE A 611 -11.05 -18.20 -18.03
C ILE A 611 -10.42 -19.60 -17.92
N GLN A 612 -11.20 -20.67 -17.78
CA GLN A 612 -10.67 -22.04 -17.64
C GLN A 612 -9.76 -22.41 -18.81
N PRO A 613 -10.15 -22.23 -20.09
CA PRO A 613 -9.30 -22.59 -21.21
C PRO A 613 -8.03 -21.75 -21.28
N TYR A 614 -8.06 -20.49 -20.83
CA TYR A 614 -6.86 -19.67 -20.73
C TYR A 614 -5.89 -20.20 -19.66
N ILE A 615 -6.40 -20.54 -18.47
CA ILE A 615 -5.57 -21.14 -17.41
C ILE A 615 -4.94 -22.45 -17.88
N GLU A 616 -5.74 -23.32 -18.49
CA GLU A 616 -5.32 -24.67 -18.89
C GLU A 616 -4.35 -24.64 -20.08
N ASN A 617 -4.66 -23.88 -21.13
CA ASN A 617 -3.90 -23.96 -22.39
C ASN A 617 -2.81 -22.89 -22.51
N ALA A 618 -2.99 -21.71 -21.90
CA ALA A 618 -2.02 -20.62 -22.00
C ALA A 618 -1.14 -20.51 -20.76
N LEU A 619 -1.71 -20.63 -19.56
CA LEU A 619 -0.98 -20.41 -18.32
C LEU A 619 -0.22 -21.67 -17.84
N PHE A 620 -0.80 -22.85 -18.04
CA PHE A 620 -0.24 -24.15 -17.66
C PHE A 620 -0.30 -25.19 -18.79
N PRO A 621 0.28 -24.93 -19.97
CA PRO A 621 0.15 -25.79 -21.16
C PRO A 621 0.65 -27.23 -20.97
N ASN A 622 1.55 -27.44 -19.99
CA ASN A 622 2.20 -28.74 -19.74
C ASN A 622 1.67 -29.42 -18.47
N VAL A 623 0.58 -28.91 -17.88
CA VAL A 623 -0.03 -29.48 -16.67
C VAL A 623 -1.40 -30.03 -17.03
N PRO A 624 -1.78 -31.25 -16.64
CA PRO A 624 -3.05 -31.87 -17.00
C PRO A 624 -4.23 -31.29 -16.20
N LEU A 625 -4.37 -29.96 -16.16
CA LEU A 625 -5.46 -29.28 -15.44
C LEU A 625 -6.83 -29.56 -16.06
N ALA A 626 -6.91 -29.70 -17.39
CA ALA A 626 -8.15 -29.98 -18.11
C ALA A 626 -8.82 -31.29 -17.68
N THR A 627 -8.02 -32.33 -17.41
CA THR A 627 -8.50 -33.64 -16.95
C THR A 627 -8.46 -33.82 -15.43
N GLY A 628 -7.82 -32.90 -14.71
CA GLY A 628 -7.70 -32.91 -13.26
C GLY A 628 -8.99 -32.52 -12.53
N PRO A 629 -9.15 -32.93 -11.25
CA PRO A 629 -10.33 -32.59 -10.44
C PRO A 629 -10.48 -31.09 -10.23
N LYS A 630 -11.70 -30.57 -10.33
CA LYS A 630 -12.01 -29.14 -10.16
C LYS A 630 -13.02 -28.90 -9.05
N ALA A 631 -12.80 -27.86 -8.26
CA ALA A 631 -13.76 -27.38 -7.26
C ALA A 631 -14.09 -25.90 -7.44
N LEU A 632 -15.29 -25.51 -7.03
CA LEU A 632 -15.72 -24.11 -6.97
C LEU A 632 -16.06 -23.74 -5.52
N PHE A 633 -15.46 -22.67 -5.02
CA PHE A 633 -15.75 -22.10 -3.70
C PHE A 633 -16.42 -20.74 -3.81
N GLY A 634 -17.42 -20.50 -2.95
CA GLY A 634 -17.97 -19.18 -2.74
C GLY A 634 -18.64 -19.00 -1.38
N HIS A 635 -18.65 -17.76 -0.89
CA HIS A 635 -19.26 -17.35 0.37
C HIS A 635 -20.40 -16.33 0.16
N SER A 636 -21.48 -16.42 0.94
CA SER A 636 -22.61 -15.48 0.85
C SER A 636 -23.24 -15.46 -0.55
N TYR A 637 -23.21 -14.34 -1.30
CA TYR A 637 -23.58 -14.34 -2.73
C TYR A 637 -22.66 -15.22 -3.58
N GLY A 638 -21.37 -15.33 -3.27
CA GLY A 638 -20.52 -16.33 -3.90
C GLY A 638 -21.00 -17.76 -3.62
N GLY A 639 -21.51 -18.04 -2.42
CA GLY A 639 -22.11 -19.34 -2.09
C GLY A 639 -23.39 -19.59 -2.87
N LEU A 640 -24.20 -18.54 -3.06
CA LEU A 640 -25.39 -18.56 -3.91
C LEU A 640 -25.03 -18.83 -5.38
N PHE A 641 -23.98 -18.19 -5.89
CA PHE A 641 -23.41 -18.45 -7.22
C PHE A 641 -22.93 -19.89 -7.38
N THR A 642 -22.23 -20.43 -6.38
CA THR A 642 -21.77 -21.83 -6.40
C THR A 642 -22.94 -22.81 -6.47
N LEU A 643 -24.05 -22.54 -5.77
CA LEU A 643 -25.28 -23.33 -5.91
C LEU A 643 -25.93 -23.15 -7.29
N ASN A 644 -25.94 -21.93 -7.84
CA ASN A 644 -26.43 -21.68 -9.19
C ASN A 644 -25.63 -22.49 -10.21
N ALA A 645 -24.31 -22.53 -10.09
CA ALA A 645 -23.44 -23.32 -10.95
C ALA A 645 -23.74 -24.81 -10.86
N LEU A 646 -23.96 -25.35 -9.64
CA LEU A 646 -24.37 -26.73 -9.44
C LEU A 646 -25.70 -27.02 -10.15
N PHE A 647 -26.72 -26.19 -9.93
CA PHE A 647 -28.07 -26.47 -10.44
C PHE A 647 -28.21 -26.25 -11.94
N THR A 648 -27.45 -25.30 -12.51
CA THR A 648 -27.54 -24.95 -13.92
C THR A 648 -26.58 -25.75 -14.79
N LYS A 649 -25.36 -26.03 -14.33
CA LYS A 649 -24.29 -26.71 -15.07
C LYS A 649 -23.48 -27.64 -14.14
N PRO A 650 -24.10 -28.70 -13.59
CA PRO A 650 -23.47 -29.57 -12.59
C PRO A 650 -22.18 -30.26 -13.06
N GLU A 651 -21.99 -30.38 -14.38
CA GLU A 651 -20.78 -30.94 -15.00
C GLU A 651 -19.58 -29.99 -14.98
N SER A 652 -19.76 -28.73 -14.55
CA SER A 652 -18.72 -27.70 -14.57
C SER A 652 -17.62 -27.89 -13.52
N PHE A 653 -17.91 -28.57 -12.41
CA PHE A 653 -16.97 -28.84 -11.32
C PHE A 653 -17.28 -30.18 -10.66
N ASP A 654 -16.27 -30.88 -10.17
CA ASP A 654 -16.46 -32.13 -9.41
C ASP A 654 -16.99 -31.89 -8.01
N THR A 655 -16.75 -30.69 -7.45
CA THR A 655 -17.01 -30.37 -6.04
C THR A 655 -17.42 -28.92 -5.87
N PHE A 656 -18.60 -28.71 -5.30
CA PHE A 656 -19.14 -27.40 -4.98
C PHE A 656 -19.00 -27.15 -3.49
N ILE A 657 -18.20 -26.17 -3.12
CA ILE A 657 -17.90 -25.79 -1.74
C ILE A 657 -18.65 -24.49 -1.43
N VAL A 658 -19.67 -24.60 -0.60
CA VAL A 658 -20.65 -23.55 -0.36
C VAL A 658 -20.56 -23.10 1.10
N ALA A 659 -20.15 -21.85 1.31
CA ALA A 659 -20.02 -21.25 2.63
C ALA A 659 -21.14 -20.23 2.87
N SER A 660 -21.93 -20.41 3.93
CA SER A 660 -23.01 -19.52 4.37
C SER A 660 -23.81 -18.93 3.20
N PRO A 661 -24.37 -19.78 2.32
CA PRO A 661 -24.97 -19.31 1.08
C PRO A 661 -26.18 -18.44 1.39
N SER A 662 -26.26 -17.28 0.76
CA SER A 662 -27.38 -16.35 0.92
C SER A 662 -28.66 -16.83 0.23
N ILE A 663 -29.09 -18.07 0.55
CA ILE A 663 -30.25 -18.78 -0.04
C ILE A 663 -31.51 -17.93 0.06
N TRP A 664 -31.66 -17.18 1.14
CA TRP A 664 -32.79 -16.28 1.38
C TRP A 664 -32.96 -15.18 0.30
N PHE A 665 -31.95 -14.96 -0.55
CA PHE A 665 -31.99 -13.98 -1.63
C PHE A 665 -33.21 -14.18 -2.55
N ASN A 666 -33.84 -13.07 -2.94
CA ASN A 666 -35.04 -13.02 -3.76
C ASN A 666 -36.09 -14.07 -3.32
N ASN A 667 -36.37 -14.07 -2.01
CA ASN A 667 -37.30 -14.96 -1.32
C ASN A 667 -36.97 -16.46 -1.44
N CYS A 668 -35.71 -16.89 -1.52
CA CYS A 668 -35.35 -18.28 -1.80
C CYS A 668 -35.66 -18.74 -3.24
N SER A 669 -35.58 -17.82 -4.21
CA SER A 669 -35.71 -18.13 -5.65
C SER A 669 -34.82 -19.28 -6.11
N ILE A 670 -33.58 -19.36 -5.62
CA ILE A 670 -32.65 -20.43 -6.00
C ILE A 670 -33.19 -21.84 -5.74
N VAL A 671 -34.00 -22.00 -4.68
CA VAL A 671 -34.65 -23.27 -4.32
C VAL A 671 -35.91 -23.48 -5.17
N ARG A 672 -36.72 -22.44 -5.36
CA ARG A 672 -37.98 -22.55 -6.12
C ARG A 672 -37.76 -22.76 -7.61
N ASP A 673 -36.71 -22.16 -8.16
CA ASP A 673 -36.52 -22.06 -9.61
C ASP A 673 -35.38 -22.99 -10.09
N GLN A 674 -34.14 -22.75 -9.64
CA GLN A 674 -32.98 -23.49 -10.13
C GLN A 674 -32.90 -24.92 -9.56
N GLU A 675 -33.09 -25.11 -8.25
CA GLU A 675 -33.06 -26.44 -7.61
C GLU A 675 -34.17 -27.35 -8.16
N GLN A 676 -35.41 -26.85 -8.31
CA GLN A 676 -36.52 -27.61 -8.88
C GLN A 676 -36.19 -28.10 -10.31
N ARG A 677 -35.71 -27.20 -11.17
CA ARG A 677 -35.29 -27.56 -12.54
C ARG A 677 -34.11 -28.51 -12.57
N PHE A 678 -33.27 -28.51 -11.54
CA PHE A 678 -32.16 -29.44 -11.43
C PHE A 678 -32.67 -30.85 -11.11
N ASP A 679 -33.61 -30.99 -10.18
CA ASP A 679 -34.19 -32.30 -9.84
C ASP A 679 -34.95 -32.93 -11.00
N GLU A 680 -35.63 -32.12 -11.82
CA GLU A 680 -36.36 -32.55 -13.02
C GLU A 680 -35.46 -33.08 -14.15
N ARG A 681 -34.16 -32.74 -14.16
CA ARG A 681 -33.22 -33.24 -15.18
C ARG A 681 -32.95 -34.73 -15.02
N ASP A 682 -32.46 -35.35 -16.09
CA ASP A 682 -31.83 -36.66 -16.01
C ASP A 682 -30.45 -36.56 -15.34
N PRO A 683 -30.04 -37.55 -14.52
CA PRO A 683 -28.71 -37.58 -13.94
C PRO A 683 -27.61 -37.55 -15.00
N LEU A 684 -26.48 -36.92 -14.66
CA LEU A 684 -25.31 -36.86 -15.54
C LEU A 684 -24.86 -38.26 -15.95
N THR A 685 -24.50 -38.42 -17.23
CA THR A 685 -23.96 -39.68 -17.81
C THR A 685 -22.50 -39.96 -17.41
N GLY A 686 -22.00 -39.31 -16.35
CA GLY A 686 -20.63 -39.39 -15.85
C GLY A 686 -20.56 -39.35 -14.33
N ARG A 687 -19.44 -38.88 -13.78
CA ARG A 687 -19.25 -38.82 -12.32
C ARG A 687 -20.07 -37.68 -11.72
N ALA A 688 -21.13 -38.01 -10.98
CA ALA A 688 -21.95 -37.02 -10.28
C ALA A 688 -21.11 -36.14 -9.32
N PRO A 689 -21.38 -34.82 -9.23
CA PRO A 689 -20.61 -33.91 -8.39
C PRO A 689 -20.89 -34.10 -6.89
N ARG A 690 -20.08 -33.42 -6.06
CA ARG A 690 -20.26 -33.35 -4.61
C ARG A 690 -20.68 -31.96 -4.18
N LEU A 691 -21.44 -31.90 -3.08
CA LEU A 691 -21.81 -30.65 -2.44
C LEU A 691 -21.30 -30.63 -0.99
N LEU A 692 -20.56 -29.59 -0.62
CA LEU A 692 -20.11 -29.34 0.75
C LEU A 692 -20.76 -28.03 1.21
N VAL A 693 -21.70 -28.11 2.14
CA VAL A 693 -22.39 -26.95 2.70
C VAL A 693 -21.84 -26.69 4.11
N MET A 694 -21.37 -25.48 4.36
CA MET A 694 -20.80 -25.11 5.64
C MET A 694 -21.27 -23.72 6.04
N PHE A 695 -21.52 -23.49 7.33
CA PHE A 695 -22.07 -22.22 7.82
C PHE A 695 -21.76 -21.97 9.30
N GLY A 696 -21.85 -20.73 9.74
CA GLY A 696 -21.70 -20.32 11.12
C GLY A 696 -22.95 -20.63 11.95
N GLY A 697 -22.75 -21.14 13.16
CA GLY A 697 -23.83 -21.45 14.10
C GLY A 697 -24.50 -20.19 14.68
N ALA A 698 -23.77 -19.08 14.76
CA ALA A 698 -24.27 -17.81 15.28
C ALA A 698 -24.94 -16.92 14.22
N GLU A 699 -25.19 -17.41 13.01
CA GLU A 699 -25.75 -16.62 11.90
C GLU A 699 -27.21 -16.19 12.09
N GLN A 700 -27.93 -16.83 13.02
CA GLN A 700 -29.31 -16.51 13.38
C GLN A 700 -29.47 -16.07 14.83
N THR A 701 -28.50 -16.38 15.69
CA THR A 701 -28.46 -16.00 17.10
C THR A 701 -27.18 -15.20 17.33
N LEU A 702 -27.22 -13.92 16.94
CA LEU A 702 -26.05 -13.05 16.97
C LEU A 702 -25.65 -12.77 18.43
N ILE A 703 -24.35 -12.55 18.64
CA ILE A 703 -23.80 -12.09 19.91
C ILE A 703 -23.65 -10.57 19.85
N GLN A 704 -24.11 -9.86 20.90
CA GLN A 704 -23.94 -8.41 20.99
C GLN A 704 -22.47 -8.08 21.22
N LEU A 705 -21.91 -7.22 20.37
CA LEU A 705 -20.50 -6.83 20.44
C LEU A 705 -20.26 -5.83 21.59
N PRO A 706 -19.07 -5.82 22.22
CA PRO A 706 -18.71 -4.80 23.20
C PRO A 706 -18.85 -3.38 22.63
N GLY A 707 -19.58 -2.51 23.33
CA GLY A 707 -19.84 -1.13 22.89
C GLY A 707 -20.94 -0.97 21.84
N GLU A 708 -21.65 -2.04 21.46
CA GLU A 708 -22.81 -1.96 20.57
C GLU A 708 -24.09 -1.61 21.34
N SER A 709 -24.83 -0.59 20.87
CA SER A 709 -26.12 -0.22 21.44
C SER A 709 -27.17 -1.31 21.23
N ASP A 710 -28.09 -1.44 22.19
CA ASP A 710 -29.18 -2.41 22.16
C ASP A 710 -30.04 -2.25 20.89
N GLU A 711 -30.35 -1.01 20.49
CA GLU A 711 -31.11 -0.72 19.27
C GLU A 711 -30.42 -1.27 18.00
N LYS A 712 -29.10 -1.10 17.91
CA LYS A 712 -28.31 -1.59 16.77
C LYS A 712 -28.23 -3.12 16.77
N PHE A 713 -28.10 -3.73 17.95
CA PHE A 713 -28.11 -5.17 18.11
C PHE A 713 -29.46 -5.78 17.74
N GLU A 714 -30.56 -5.25 18.27
CA GLU A 714 -31.93 -5.70 17.99
C GLU A 714 -32.26 -5.63 16.49
N LYS A 715 -31.86 -4.54 15.81
CA LYS A 715 -32.03 -4.39 14.35
C LYS A 715 -31.29 -5.48 13.58
N LYS A 716 -30.04 -5.79 13.97
CA LYS A 716 -29.25 -6.87 13.35
C LYS A 716 -29.85 -8.25 13.62
N GLN A 717 -30.25 -8.51 14.86
CA GLN A 717 -30.87 -9.76 15.29
C GLN A 717 -32.19 -10.01 14.55
N LYS A 718 -33.02 -8.97 14.37
CA LYS A 718 -34.25 -9.06 13.57
C LYS A 718 -33.96 -9.44 12.11
N GLY A 719 -32.96 -8.82 11.48
CA GLY A 719 -32.55 -9.16 10.12
C GLY A 719 -32.04 -10.59 9.99
N ALA A 720 -31.24 -11.07 10.96
CA ALA A 720 -30.75 -12.45 11.01
C ALA A 720 -31.90 -13.46 11.15
N THR A 721 -32.87 -13.17 12.02
CA THR A 721 -34.07 -13.98 12.24
C THR A 721 -34.95 -14.07 10.99
N GLN A 722 -35.02 -13.00 10.18
CA GLN A 722 -35.77 -12.98 8.92
C GLN A 722 -35.08 -13.78 7.82
N ARG A 723 -33.75 -13.64 7.68
CA ARG A 723 -32.96 -14.34 6.65
C ARG A 723 -32.85 -15.85 6.87
N LYS A 724 -32.99 -16.32 8.12
CA LYS A 724 -32.98 -17.75 8.48
C LYS A 724 -31.85 -18.55 7.83
N MET A 725 -30.64 -18.00 7.78
CA MET A 725 -29.56 -18.56 6.94
C MET A 725 -29.23 -20.00 7.33
N ARG A 726 -28.98 -20.26 8.62
CA ARG A 726 -28.67 -21.61 9.13
C ARG A 726 -29.80 -22.61 8.84
N ASP A 727 -31.06 -22.25 9.08
CA ASP A 727 -32.21 -23.11 8.79
C ASP A 727 -32.34 -23.39 7.28
N ASN A 728 -32.12 -22.38 6.44
CA ASN A 728 -32.12 -22.52 4.98
C ASN A 728 -31.01 -23.47 4.50
N ALA A 729 -29.81 -23.36 5.07
CA ALA A 729 -28.69 -24.24 4.74
C ALA A 729 -28.97 -25.69 5.17
N LEU A 730 -29.51 -25.91 6.38
CA LEU A 730 -29.90 -27.23 6.87
C LEU A 730 -31.01 -27.85 6.00
N ALA A 731 -32.02 -27.07 5.63
CA ALA A 731 -33.11 -27.52 4.78
C ALA A 731 -32.61 -27.90 3.37
N LEU A 732 -31.70 -27.10 2.80
CA LEU A 732 -31.03 -27.44 1.53
C LEU A 732 -30.27 -28.76 1.64
N VAL A 733 -29.45 -28.94 2.68
CA VAL A 733 -28.69 -30.19 2.88
C VAL A 733 -29.60 -31.40 2.97
N ALA A 734 -30.73 -31.29 3.69
CA ALA A 734 -31.70 -32.37 3.83
C ALA A 734 -32.21 -32.83 2.46
N ARG A 735 -32.63 -31.89 1.60
CA ARG A 735 -33.09 -32.20 0.24
C ARG A 735 -31.97 -32.74 -0.65
N MET A 736 -30.80 -32.11 -0.61
CA MET A 736 -29.66 -32.51 -1.45
C MET A 736 -29.12 -33.91 -1.11
N LYS A 737 -29.24 -34.37 0.15
CA LYS A 737 -28.88 -35.75 0.53
C LYS A 737 -29.75 -36.81 -0.15
N GLU A 738 -30.96 -36.45 -0.57
CA GLU A 738 -31.89 -37.34 -1.27
C GLU A 738 -31.78 -37.23 -2.79
N SER A 739 -31.00 -36.26 -3.29
CA SER A 739 -30.88 -35.99 -4.73
C SER A 739 -30.12 -37.10 -5.45
N ARG A 740 -30.73 -37.62 -6.52
CA ARG A 740 -30.11 -38.59 -7.45
C ARG A 740 -28.97 -38.01 -8.30
N HIS A 741 -28.75 -36.70 -8.21
CA HIS A 741 -27.79 -35.96 -9.03
C HIS A 741 -26.44 -35.74 -8.34
N LEU A 742 -26.35 -36.03 -7.04
CA LEU A 742 -25.15 -35.80 -6.23
C LEU A 742 -24.61 -37.12 -5.71
N ARG A 743 -23.29 -37.32 -5.77
CA ARG A 743 -22.68 -38.52 -5.18
C ARG A 743 -22.57 -38.42 -3.66
N ASN A 744 -22.14 -37.25 -3.15
CA ASN A 744 -21.96 -37.01 -1.72
C ASN A 744 -22.43 -35.59 -1.35
N VAL A 745 -23.09 -35.48 -0.20
CA VAL A 745 -23.47 -34.20 0.42
C VAL A 745 -22.93 -34.11 1.83
N TRP A 746 -22.12 -33.10 2.09
CA TRP A 746 -21.48 -32.82 3.38
C TRP A 746 -22.07 -31.57 4.00
N CYS A 747 -22.19 -31.60 5.34
CA CYS A 747 -22.67 -30.47 6.12
C CYS A 747 -21.72 -30.24 7.30
N TRP A 748 -21.35 -28.99 7.55
CA TRP A 748 -20.62 -28.62 8.76
C TRP A 748 -21.11 -27.28 9.32
N GLU A 749 -21.53 -27.29 10.57
CA GLU A 749 -21.87 -26.08 11.32
C GLU A 749 -20.66 -25.70 12.18
N PHE A 750 -20.22 -24.45 12.09
CA PHE A 750 -19.16 -23.90 12.92
C PHE A 750 -19.77 -23.19 14.12
N GLU A 751 -19.81 -23.86 15.27
CA GLU A 751 -20.34 -23.31 16.51
C GLU A 751 -19.63 -22.00 16.89
N GLY A 752 -20.40 -20.98 17.30
CA GLY A 752 -19.87 -19.67 17.69
C GLY A 752 -19.47 -18.75 16.54
N GLU A 753 -19.30 -19.26 15.32
CA GLU A 753 -18.94 -18.44 14.16
C GLU A 753 -20.16 -17.70 13.58
N ASP A 754 -19.95 -16.45 13.19
CA ASP A 754 -20.95 -15.65 12.49
C ASP A 754 -20.85 -15.81 10.95
N HIS A 755 -21.65 -15.05 10.22
CA HIS A 755 -21.71 -15.14 8.75
C HIS A 755 -20.36 -14.84 8.09
N GLY A 756 -19.60 -13.85 8.59
CA GLY A 756 -18.33 -13.47 8.01
C GLY A 756 -17.22 -14.44 8.39
N CYS A 757 -17.13 -14.80 9.67
CA CYS A 757 -16.08 -15.66 10.20
C CYS A 757 -16.20 -17.12 9.75
N ALA A 758 -17.38 -17.55 9.30
CA ALA A 758 -17.55 -18.88 8.70
C ALA A 758 -16.79 -19.05 7.37
N ALA A 759 -16.48 -17.99 6.64
CA ALA A 759 -15.91 -18.10 5.29
C ALA A 759 -14.48 -18.70 5.27
N PRO A 760 -13.51 -18.21 6.06
CA PRO A 760 -12.18 -18.82 6.11
C PRO A 760 -12.20 -20.26 6.64
N CYS A 761 -13.04 -20.54 7.65
CA CYS A 761 -13.23 -21.87 8.23
C CYS A 761 -13.77 -22.87 7.18
N ALA A 762 -14.78 -22.45 6.41
CA ALA A 762 -15.35 -23.25 5.33
C ALA A 762 -14.35 -23.47 4.19
N LEU A 763 -13.55 -22.46 3.82
CA LEU A 763 -12.53 -22.58 2.80
C LEU A 763 -11.45 -23.59 3.19
N GLN A 764 -10.97 -23.54 4.44
CA GLN A 764 -9.98 -24.49 4.96
C GLN A 764 -10.51 -25.93 4.97
N ARG A 765 -11.69 -26.14 5.57
CA ARG A 765 -12.28 -27.49 5.68
C ARG A 765 -12.70 -28.03 4.33
N GLY A 766 -13.26 -27.19 3.47
CA GLY A 766 -13.67 -27.54 2.11
C GLY A 766 -12.50 -27.93 1.23
N LEU A 767 -11.43 -27.13 1.22
CA LEU A 767 -10.22 -27.43 0.44
C LEU A 767 -9.54 -28.70 0.92
N LEU A 768 -9.40 -28.89 2.25
CA LEU A 768 -8.87 -30.13 2.82
C LEU A 768 -9.69 -31.34 2.35
N ARG A 769 -11.02 -31.30 2.47
CA ARG A 769 -11.89 -32.41 2.06
C ARG A 769 -11.82 -32.67 0.55
N PHE A 770 -11.83 -31.62 -0.24
CA PHE A 770 -11.71 -31.70 -1.69
C PHE A 770 -10.44 -32.47 -2.10
N LEU A 771 -9.29 -32.13 -1.50
CA LEU A 771 -7.99 -32.70 -1.83
C LEU A 771 -7.78 -34.10 -1.25
N MET A 772 -8.17 -34.35 0.00
CA MET A 772 -7.97 -35.67 0.63
C MET A 772 -8.77 -36.77 -0.05
N ASP A 773 -9.96 -36.43 -0.53
CA ASP A 773 -10.80 -37.39 -1.25
C ASP A 773 -10.27 -37.73 -2.66
N GLN A 774 -9.32 -36.96 -3.21
CA GLN A 774 -8.64 -37.36 -4.47
C GLN A 774 -7.64 -38.50 -4.23
N ARG A 775 -7.16 -38.66 -2.99
CA ARG A 775 -6.27 -39.76 -2.60
C ARG A 775 -7.03 -41.03 -2.28
N ALA A 776 -8.28 -40.94 -1.82
CA ALA A 776 -9.11 -42.09 -1.48
C ALA A 776 -9.62 -42.89 -2.71
N GLY A 777 -9.31 -42.44 -3.93
CA GLY A 777 -9.60 -43.13 -5.19
C GLY A 777 -8.39 -43.73 -5.89
N GLN A 778 -7.20 -43.62 -5.29
CA GLN A 778 -6.03 -44.47 -5.56
C GLN A 778 -6.03 -45.60 -4.53
#